data_AF-A0A956UCJ4-F1
#
_entry.id   AF-A0A956UCJ4-F1
#
_cell.length_a   1.000
_cell.length_b   1.000
_cell.length_c   1.000
_cell.angle_alpha   90.00
_cell.angle_beta   90.00
_cell.angle_gamma   90.00
#
_symmetry.space_group_name_H-M   'P 1'
#
loop_
_entity.id
_entity.type
_entity.pdbx_description
1 polymer ?
#
loop_
_entity_poly.entity_id
_entity_poly.type
_entity_poly.pdbx_seq_one_letter_code
_entity_poly.pdbx_strand_id
1 'polypeptide(L)'
;MSIFQFIALAPTTPFGSLERPAIAIAASRAGHVGVIDPGPIYETPDRADFDRIFTSLNLVKTAAPGGKKGLRLNLCALKLLLENELYESELASVADLLIVAGTEERPDPGFLSSSKLQSLRARGVLIAAEVFSLEEVRTLQKADAGDYIDYIIARGTESAGLTGETSSFILHQELVNELSDSENGPGIAPVLVQGGVGRHSVAAIKAGGAAGVILDSQLYLASDSQVAQNLKELIGGMDGSETRKISLKNGRSFRCLASRGAGEQKLNDLGKEVDFDALQEVLVHSKGEYDLLPLGQDAALAAGLARDGNTIAGIIEILQNSIENYPEIAAISDALSPDSPLALSHGTKFPIVQGAMTRVSDNAEFALAVAENGALPFLALSLMREREAGALLTSISEKVNLTDKNFPWGVGLLGFLPSQLYQEQMRVLSRFKPPYALIAGGQSDQAKALETLGIKTYLHAPSPLILRSYLESGCRRFVFEGNECGGHVGPRTSFLLWEQMIDVLLEFAPPKEESSDFHILFAGGIHDALSAKMVATMAAPLSKKGMKVGVLVGTAYLYTKEAVATGAIVEQFQKKALDCDQTVLLETGPGHAIRCIKSPYQNEFEKRKEELLDKSKNKGLVKEELELLHLGRLRIASKGLLRDGGKLRPVEEKEQWSLGMYMIGQLSSMRKQITTMYELHQNISEEGARLVLADRVQSNPLIEADRSNDTLKEPVAIVGMACNLPLSNDVEQFWRNILDRVNAIEEVPASHWSWEKFYDPDRFATDKAISKWGGFIKDIVFNPTVYGIPPSSLASIDPIQLLMLEVV
;
A
#
# COMPACT_ATOMS: atom_id res chain seq x y z
N MET A 1 -12.25 -1.91 22.64
CA MET A 1 -11.81 -1.71 21.25
C MET A 1 -12.68 -2.56 20.33
N SER A 2 -13.19 -2.02 19.22
CA SER A 2 -13.85 -2.82 18.19
C SER A 2 -12.82 -3.75 17.54
N ILE A 3 -13.21 -5.01 17.30
CA ILE A 3 -12.39 -6.00 16.60
C ILE A 3 -12.17 -5.50 15.16
N PHE A 4 -10.94 -5.54 14.66
CA PHE A 4 -10.64 -5.16 13.28
C PHE A 4 -11.33 -6.14 12.31
N GLN A 5 -12.17 -5.63 11.41
CA GLN A 5 -12.98 -6.47 10.53
C GLN A 5 -12.21 -6.85 9.26
N PHE A 6 -12.24 -8.13 8.92
CA PHE A 6 -11.89 -8.61 7.58
C PHE A 6 -13.17 -9.01 6.87
N ILE A 7 -13.34 -8.50 5.65
CA ILE A 7 -14.49 -8.80 4.80
C ILE A 7 -13.95 -9.31 3.48
N ALA A 8 -14.35 -10.53 3.09
CA ALA A 8 -13.95 -11.13 1.82
C ALA A 8 -15.10 -11.08 0.83
N LEU A 9 -14.93 -10.34 -0.27
CA LEU A 9 -15.87 -10.33 -1.38
C LEU A 9 -15.69 -11.58 -2.22
N ALA A 10 -16.78 -12.29 -2.49
CA ALA A 10 -16.84 -13.43 -3.39
C ALA A 10 -17.58 -13.02 -4.67
N PRO A 11 -16.86 -12.53 -5.71
CA PRO A 11 -17.48 -12.17 -6.97
C PRO A 11 -17.98 -13.41 -7.70
N THR A 12 -19.15 -13.28 -8.28
CA THR A 12 -19.86 -14.40 -8.93
C THR A 12 -19.51 -14.56 -10.39
N THR A 13 -19.08 -13.50 -11.09
CA THR A 13 -18.65 -13.52 -12.50
C THR A 13 -17.71 -12.33 -12.71
N PRO A 14 -16.59 -12.45 -13.45
CA PRO A 14 -15.98 -13.62 -14.09
C PRO A 14 -15.42 -14.72 -13.18
N PHE A 15 -15.21 -14.41 -11.90
CA PHE A 15 -14.21 -15.10 -11.09
C PHE A 15 -14.76 -16.27 -10.27
N GLY A 16 -16.08 -16.41 -10.18
CA GLY A 16 -16.71 -17.42 -9.34
C GLY A 16 -18.00 -17.96 -9.95
N SER A 17 -18.88 -18.44 -9.08
CA SER A 17 -20.26 -18.78 -9.40
C SER A 17 -21.12 -18.54 -8.16
N LEU A 18 -22.32 -18.02 -8.35
CA LEU A 18 -23.33 -17.95 -7.28
C LEU A 18 -23.57 -19.34 -6.65
N GLU A 19 -23.46 -20.41 -7.44
CA GLU A 19 -23.70 -21.77 -6.95
C GLU A 19 -22.57 -22.29 -6.05
N ARG A 20 -21.40 -21.64 -6.06
CA ARG A 20 -20.22 -22.06 -5.29
C ARG A 20 -19.47 -20.84 -4.72
N PRO A 21 -20.01 -20.19 -3.67
CA PRO A 21 -19.41 -19.01 -3.08
C PRO A 21 -18.22 -19.37 -2.16
N ALA A 22 -17.19 -20.02 -2.71
CA ALA A 22 -16.10 -20.63 -1.96
C ALA A 22 -15.33 -19.61 -1.11
N ILE A 23 -15.07 -18.42 -1.66
CA ILE A 23 -14.38 -17.33 -0.93
C ILE A 23 -15.18 -16.90 0.31
N ALA A 24 -16.49 -16.68 0.15
CA ALA A 24 -17.35 -16.29 1.25
C ALA A 24 -17.47 -17.39 2.31
N ILE A 25 -17.58 -18.66 1.90
CA ILE A 25 -17.60 -19.80 2.82
C ILE A 25 -16.29 -19.87 3.62
N ALA A 26 -15.14 -19.78 2.96
CA ALA A 26 -13.84 -19.89 3.60
C ALA A 26 -13.61 -18.77 4.61
N ALA A 27 -13.89 -17.52 4.24
CA ALA A 27 -13.79 -16.38 5.15
C ALA A 27 -14.76 -16.51 6.34
N SER A 28 -16.01 -16.94 6.10
CA SER A 28 -17.01 -17.14 7.16
C SER A 28 -16.58 -18.22 8.16
N ARG A 29 -15.99 -19.32 7.67
CA ARG A 29 -15.43 -20.40 8.52
C ARG A 29 -14.23 -19.93 9.32
N ALA A 30 -13.45 -18.99 8.79
CA ALA A 30 -12.32 -18.38 9.47
C ALA A 30 -12.74 -17.34 10.52
N GLY A 31 -14.05 -17.13 10.76
CA GLY A 31 -14.56 -16.15 11.74
C GLY A 31 -14.67 -14.72 11.20
N HIS A 32 -14.53 -14.54 9.89
CA HIS A 32 -14.62 -13.25 9.19
C HIS A 32 -15.93 -13.13 8.40
N VAL A 33 -16.17 -11.98 7.76
CA VAL A 33 -17.41 -11.78 7.00
C VAL A 33 -17.21 -12.25 5.56
N GLY A 34 -17.88 -13.32 5.17
CA GLY A 34 -17.96 -13.74 3.76
C GLY A 34 -19.10 -13.02 3.05
N VAL A 35 -18.80 -12.22 2.03
CA VAL A 35 -19.81 -11.43 1.31
C VAL A 35 -20.02 -11.96 -0.10
N ILE A 36 -21.27 -12.20 -0.47
CA ILE A 36 -21.66 -12.49 -1.85
C ILE A 36 -21.65 -11.17 -2.63
N ASP A 37 -20.89 -11.12 -3.72
CA ASP A 37 -20.86 -10.00 -4.65
C ASP A 37 -21.34 -10.46 -6.04
N PRO A 38 -22.58 -10.19 -6.43
CA PRO A 38 -23.09 -10.50 -7.77
C PRO A 38 -22.32 -9.80 -8.90
N GLY A 39 -21.47 -8.83 -8.58
CA GLY A 39 -20.69 -8.06 -9.54
C GLY A 39 -21.49 -6.92 -10.18
N PRO A 40 -20.85 -6.09 -11.02
CA PRO A 40 -21.45 -4.91 -11.65
C PRO A 40 -22.46 -5.27 -12.77
N ILE A 41 -22.66 -6.55 -13.07
CA ILE A 41 -23.41 -7.04 -14.23
C ILE A 41 -24.94 -6.98 -14.01
N TYR A 42 -25.39 -6.81 -12.77
CA TYR A 42 -26.81 -6.86 -12.41
C TYR A 42 -27.31 -5.48 -11.92
N GLU A 43 -27.50 -4.53 -12.83
CA GLU A 43 -28.27 -3.32 -12.49
C GLU A 43 -29.77 -3.55 -12.46
N THR A 44 -30.27 -4.48 -13.28
CA THR A 44 -31.68 -4.86 -13.35
C THR A 44 -31.86 -6.37 -13.11
N PRO A 45 -31.49 -6.87 -11.91
CA PRO A 45 -31.67 -8.29 -11.59
C PRO A 45 -33.14 -8.70 -11.70
N ASP A 46 -33.38 -9.89 -12.25
CA ASP A 46 -34.70 -10.49 -12.26
C ASP A 46 -34.94 -11.35 -11.01
N ARG A 47 -36.14 -11.95 -10.93
CA ARG A 47 -36.50 -12.82 -9.82
C ARG A 47 -35.56 -14.03 -9.67
N ALA A 48 -35.14 -14.62 -10.79
CA ALA A 48 -34.24 -15.78 -10.77
C ALA A 48 -32.83 -15.38 -10.32
N ASP A 49 -32.38 -14.15 -10.59
CA ASP A 49 -31.15 -13.61 -10.03
C ASP A 49 -31.21 -13.52 -8.51
N PHE A 50 -32.29 -12.94 -7.95
CA PHE A 50 -32.47 -12.87 -6.50
C PHE A 50 -32.56 -14.26 -5.85
N ASP A 51 -33.32 -15.18 -6.43
CA ASP A 51 -33.44 -16.55 -5.92
C ASP A 51 -32.06 -17.25 -5.90
N ARG A 52 -31.21 -17.00 -6.90
CA ARG A 52 -29.82 -17.50 -6.92
C ARG A 52 -28.96 -16.86 -5.82
N ILE A 53 -29.06 -15.55 -5.61
CA ILE A 53 -28.34 -14.83 -4.54
C ILE A 53 -28.72 -15.40 -3.16
N PHE A 54 -30.01 -15.57 -2.87
CA PHE A 54 -30.46 -16.15 -1.61
C PHE A 54 -30.04 -17.61 -1.45
N THR A 55 -30.02 -18.38 -2.54
CA THR A 55 -29.44 -19.73 -2.53
C THR A 55 -27.96 -19.70 -2.11
N SER A 56 -27.16 -18.78 -2.65
CA SER A 56 -25.75 -18.59 -2.27
C SER A 56 -25.58 -18.21 -0.81
N LEU A 57 -26.38 -17.27 -0.31
CA LEU A 57 -26.33 -16.83 1.09
C LEU A 57 -26.68 -17.98 2.05
N ASN A 58 -27.71 -18.76 1.71
CA ASN A 58 -28.09 -19.95 2.47
C ASN A 58 -27.02 -21.06 2.42
N LEU A 59 -26.30 -21.20 1.31
CA LEU A 59 -25.14 -22.09 1.23
C LEU A 59 -24.02 -21.64 2.18
N VAL A 60 -23.70 -20.34 2.24
CA VAL A 60 -22.72 -19.82 3.22
C VAL A 60 -23.19 -20.10 4.64
N LYS A 61 -24.45 -19.81 4.96
CA LYS A 61 -25.07 -20.07 6.27
C LYS A 61 -24.97 -21.54 6.68
N THR A 62 -25.20 -22.45 5.75
CA THR A 62 -25.18 -23.90 6.00
C THR A 62 -23.75 -24.44 6.10
N ALA A 63 -22.85 -23.96 5.24
CA ALA A 63 -21.47 -24.41 5.17
C ALA A 63 -20.59 -23.84 6.29
N ALA A 64 -20.95 -22.68 6.84
CA ALA A 64 -20.27 -22.00 7.94
C ALA A 64 -21.26 -21.64 9.07
N PRO A 65 -21.76 -22.63 9.84
CA PRO A 65 -22.69 -22.35 10.94
C PRO A 65 -22.07 -21.39 11.97
N GLY A 66 -22.76 -20.29 12.27
CA GLY A 66 -22.26 -19.24 13.16
C GLY A 66 -21.28 -18.25 12.53
N GLY A 67 -20.85 -18.49 11.28
CA GLY A 67 -20.04 -17.55 10.51
C GLY A 67 -20.85 -16.33 10.06
N LYS A 68 -20.18 -15.18 10.02
CA LYS A 68 -20.78 -13.93 9.52
C LYS A 68 -20.83 -13.94 8.01
N LYS A 69 -21.97 -13.57 7.44
CA LYS A 69 -22.17 -13.48 5.99
C LYS A 69 -22.81 -12.16 5.60
N GLY A 70 -22.57 -11.74 4.37
CA GLY A 70 -23.17 -10.53 3.86
C GLY A 70 -23.48 -10.57 2.38
N LEU A 71 -24.14 -9.51 1.94
CA LEU A 71 -24.51 -9.29 0.56
C LEU A 71 -24.05 -7.91 0.14
N ARG A 72 -23.45 -7.81 -1.04
CA ARG A 72 -23.16 -6.54 -1.71
C ARG A 72 -24.11 -6.35 -2.87
N LEU A 73 -24.79 -5.21 -2.94
CA LEU A 73 -25.68 -4.85 -4.05
C LEU A 73 -25.54 -3.37 -4.40
N ASN A 74 -25.65 -3.05 -5.69
CA ASN A 74 -25.83 -1.66 -6.11
C ASN A 74 -27.20 -1.12 -5.66
N LEU A 75 -27.34 0.19 -5.62
CA LEU A 75 -28.55 0.87 -5.13
C LEU A 75 -29.81 0.49 -5.91
N CYS A 76 -29.72 0.35 -7.24
CA CYS A 76 -30.87 0.01 -8.09
C CYS A 76 -31.41 -1.39 -7.78
N ALA A 77 -30.53 -2.39 -7.79
CA ALA A 77 -30.83 -3.78 -7.43
C ALA A 77 -31.37 -3.87 -5.99
N LEU A 78 -30.79 -3.11 -5.06
CA LEU A 78 -31.25 -3.10 -3.68
C LEU A 78 -32.64 -2.49 -3.52
N LYS A 79 -32.95 -1.39 -4.23
CA LYS A 79 -34.31 -0.81 -4.27
C LYS A 79 -35.33 -1.85 -4.73
N LEU A 80 -35.07 -2.52 -5.84
CA LEU A 80 -35.93 -3.58 -6.38
C LEU A 80 -36.10 -4.76 -5.41
N LEU A 81 -35.04 -5.17 -4.73
CA LEU A 81 -35.10 -6.26 -3.74
C LEU A 81 -36.02 -5.89 -2.56
N LEU A 82 -35.90 -4.67 -2.04
CA LEU A 82 -36.64 -4.20 -0.85
C LEU A 82 -38.09 -3.79 -1.14
N GLU A 83 -38.49 -3.68 -2.40
CA GLU A 83 -39.91 -3.58 -2.79
C GLU A 83 -40.69 -4.86 -2.47
N ASN A 84 -40.01 -6.01 -2.41
CA ASN A 84 -40.62 -7.29 -2.06
C ASN A 84 -40.39 -7.63 -0.57
N GLU A 85 -41.46 -7.58 0.23
CA GLU A 85 -41.41 -7.85 1.67
C GLU A 85 -40.89 -9.26 2.03
N LEU A 86 -41.06 -10.24 1.14
CA LEU A 86 -40.53 -11.59 1.34
C LEU A 86 -39.00 -11.58 1.26
N TYR A 87 -38.43 -10.93 0.24
CA TYR A 87 -36.98 -10.80 0.10
C TYR A 87 -36.37 -9.92 1.19
N GLU A 88 -37.06 -8.85 1.60
CA GLU A 88 -36.66 -8.04 2.74
C GLU A 88 -36.56 -8.90 4.03
N SER A 89 -37.55 -9.77 4.26
CA SER A 89 -37.60 -10.66 5.43
C SER A 89 -36.57 -11.78 5.36
N GLU A 90 -36.39 -12.36 4.17
CA GLU A 90 -35.38 -13.39 3.95
C GLU A 90 -33.98 -12.82 4.17
N LEU A 91 -33.67 -11.65 3.59
CA LEU A 91 -32.39 -10.96 3.76
C LEU A 91 -32.07 -10.72 5.24
N ALA A 92 -33.02 -10.21 6.01
CA ALA A 92 -32.85 -10.01 7.45
C ALA A 92 -32.58 -11.31 8.23
N SER A 93 -33.00 -12.47 7.71
CA SER A 93 -32.82 -13.78 8.35
C SER A 93 -31.53 -14.50 7.96
N VAL A 94 -30.86 -14.06 6.89
CA VAL A 94 -29.68 -14.73 6.33
C VAL A 94 -28.44 -13.85 6.25
N ALA A 95 -28.54 -12.52 6.20
CA ALA A 95 -27.37 -11.64 6.13
C ALA A 95 -27.11 -10.96 7.48
N ASP A 96 -25.83 -10.85 7.83
CA ASP A 96 -25.35 -10.08 8.99
C ASP A 96 -24.83 -8.70 8.56
N LEU A 97 -24.46 -8.55 7.29
CA LEU A 97 -23.95 -7.33 6.68
C LEU A 97 -24.58 -7.11 5.29
N LEU A 98 -25.02 -5.89 5.02
CA LEU A 98 -25.41 -5.42 3.70
C LEU A 98 -24.46 -4.29 3.28
N ILE A 99 -23.74 -4.50 2.17
CA ILE A 99 -22.94 -3.47 1.53
C ILE A 99 -23.78 -2.83 0.42
N VAL A 100 -24.12 -1.55 0.62
CA VAL A 100 -24.68 -0.70 -0.43
C VAL A 100 -23.52 -0.24 -1.30
N ALA A 101 -23.31 -0.96 -2.41
CA ALA A 101 -22.31 -0.61 -3.39
C ALA A 101 -22.70 0.70 -4.07
N GLY A 102 -21.71 1.54 -4.32
CA GLY A 102 -21.93 2.80 -5.00
C GLY A 102 -22.48 2.59 -6.40
N THR A 103 -23.47 3.38 -6.78
CA THR A 103 -23.99 3.45 -8.15
C THR A 103 -23.21 4.43 -9.00
N GLU A 104 -23.55 4.47 -10.29
CA GLU A 104 -23.27 5.61 -11.16
C GLU A 104 -23.65 6.96 -10.54
N GLU A 105 -24.80 7.01 -9.85
CA GLU A 105 -25.24 8.20 -9.14
C GLU A 105 -24.51 8.33 -7.80
N ARG A 106 -24.36 9.58 -7.32
CA ARG A 106 -23.88 9.88 -5.96
C ARG A 106 -24.72 9.11 -4.93
N PRO A 107 -24.19 8.80 -3.73
CA PRO A 107 -24.96 8.13 -2.69
C PRO A 107 -26.30 8.82 -2.48
N ASP A 108 -27.39 8.05 -2.46
CA ASP A 108 -28.76 8.54 -2.28
C ASP A 108 -29.07 8.61 -0.77
N PRO A 109 -28.99 9.80 -0.14
CA PRO A 109 -29.14 9.89 1.30
C PRO A 109 -30.58 9.60 1.74
N GLY A 110 -31.56 9.87 0.87
CA GLY A 110 -32.97 9.58 1.13
C GLY A 110 -33.25 8.08 1.18
N PHE A 111 -32.62 7.31 0.29
CA PHE A 111 -32.69 5.85 0.38
C PHE A 111 -31.90 5.29 1.56
N LEU A 112 -30.69 5.81 1.82
CA LEU A 112 -29.84 5.34 2.92
C LEU A 112 -30.46 5.59 4.31
N SER A 113 -31.31 6.62 4.43
CA SER A 113 -32.11 6.90 5.62
C SER A 113 -33.52 6.29 5.59
N SER A 114 -33.85 5.48 4.57
CA SER A 114 -35.21 4.96 4.39
C SER A 114 -35.66 4.00 5.50
N SER A 115 -36.97 3.94 5.72
CA SER A 115 -37.58 3.01 6.69
C SER A 115 -37.27 1.53 6.38
N LYS A 116 -37.00 1.19 5.12
CA LYS A 116 -36.62 -0.15 4.68
C LYS A 116 -35.24 -0.57 5.20
N LEU A 117 -34.23 0.29 5.09
CA LEU A 117 -32.91 -0.01 5.66
C LEU A 117 -32.94 0.02 7.19
N GLN A 118 -33.72 0.92 7.78
CA GLN A 118 -33.93 0.94 9.23
C GLN A 118 -34.59 -0.37 9.73
N SER A 119 -35.54 -0.93 8.98
CA SER A 119 -36.16 -2.24 9.25
C SER A 119 -35.12 -3.37 9.24
N LEU A 120 -34.16 -3.36 8.32
CA LEU A 120 -33.06 -4.34 8.30
C LEU A 120 -32.13 -4.16 9.51
N ARG A 121 -31.72 -2.93 9.82
CA ARG A 121 -30.88 -2.62 10.99
C ARG A 121 -31.51 -3.02 12.31
N ALA A 122 -32.81 -2.74 12.48
CA ALA A 122 -33.58 -3.14 13.67
C ALA A 122 -33.63 -4.67 13.85
N ARG A 123 -33.43 -5.44 12.78
CA ARG A 123 -33.34 -6.90 12.79
C ARG A 123 -31.90 -7.43 12.86
N GLY A 124 -30.92 -6.56 13.06
CA GLY A 124 -29.52 -6.92 13.30
C GLY A 124 -28.63 -6.95 12.05
N VAL A 125 -29.11 -6.50 10.89
CA VAL A 125 -28.27 -6.40 9.68
C VAL A 125 -27.47 -5.10 9.73
N LEU A 126 -26.14 -5.20 9.71
CA LEU A 126 -25.26 -4.04 9.64
C LEU A 126 -25.26 -3.45 8.22
N ILE A 127 -25.26 -2.13 8.10
CA ILE A 127 -25.27 -1.43 6.81
C ILE A 127 -23.91 -0.76 6.57
N ALA A 128 -23.27 -1.10 5.46
CA ALA A 128 -22.06 -0.43 4.99
C ALA A 128 -22.32 0.29 3.68
N ALA A 129 -21.78 1.49 3.49
CA ALA A 129 -21.91 2.26 2.26
C ALA A 129 -20.54 2.49 1.61
N GLU A 130 -20.40 2.18 0.32
CA GLU A 130 -19.20 2.52 -0.45
C GLU A 130 -19.19 4.01 -0.80
N VAL A 131 -18.03 4.64 -0.62
CA VAL A 131 -17.77 6.03 -1.02
C VAL A 131 -16.44 6.13 -1.74
N PHE A 132 -16.34 7.10 -2.65
CA PHE A 132 -15.14 7.27 -3.49
C PHE A 132 -14.53 8.68 -3.38
N SER A 133 -15.11 9.53 -2.53
CA SER A 133 -14.65 10.89 -2.28
C SER A 133 -15.12 11.39 -0.92
N LEU A 134 -14.41 12.37 -0.38
CA LEU A 134 -14.82 13.07 0.84
C LEU A 134 -16.15 13.84 0.67
N GLU A 135 -16.45 14.34 -0.53
CA GLU A 135 -17.70 15.07 -0.82
C GLU A 135 -18.94 14.20 -0.61
N GLU A 136 -18.84 12.91 -0.92
CA GLU A 136 -19.92 11.94 -0.72
C GLU A 136 -20.24 11.73 0.75
N VAL A 137 -19.21 11.59 1.60
CA VAL A 137 -19.39 11.47 3.05
C VAL A 137 -20.04 12.73 3.62
N ARG A 138 -19.56 13.91 3.23
CA ARG A 138 -20.17 15.19 3.62
C ARG A 138 -21.62 15.31 3.17
N THR A 139 -21.97 14.75 2.02
CA THR A 139 -23.35 14.72 1.52
C THR A 139 -24.23 13.82 2.38
N LEU A 140 -23.74 12.66 2.80
CA LEU A 140 -24.43 11.75 3.72
C LEU A 140 -24.64 12.36 5.10
N GLN A 141 -23.62 13.03 5.65
CA GLN A 141 -23.69 13.70 6.95
C GLN A 141 -24.72 14.84 6.94
N LYS A 142 -24.71 15.70 5.91
CA LYS A 142 -25.65 16.83 5.78
C LYS A 142 -27.11 16.41 5.67
N ALA A 143 -27.37 15.19 5.24
CA ALA A 143 -28.71 14.65 5.08
C ALA A 143 -29.15 13.78 6.28
N ASP A 144 -28.41 13.80 7.39
CA ASP A 144 -28.61 12.95 8.56
C ASP A 144 -28.65 11.44 8.22
N ALA A 145 -28.13 11.06 7.04
CA ALA A 145 -28.07 9.67 6.60
C ALA A 145 -26.95 8.89 7.30
N GLY A 146 -25.96 9.60 7.87
CA GLY A 146 -24.82 9.02 8.58
C GLY A 146 -25.20 8.15 9.79
N ASP A 147 -26.26 8.51 10.51
CA ASP A 147 -26.76 7.76 11.68
C ASP A 147 -27.34 6.37 11.32
N TYR A 148 -27.62 6.17 10.03
CA TYR A 148 -28.20 4.95 9.47
C TYR A 148 -27.16 4.02 8.85
N ILE A 149 -25.89 4.40 8.91
CA ILE A 149 -24.77 3.65 8.34
C ILE A 149 -23.88 3.15 9.48
N ASP A 150 -23.60 1.85 9.49
CA ASP A 150 -22.73 1.22 10.47
C ASP A 150 -21.25 1.27 10.05
N TYR A 151 -20.96 1.29 8.74
CA TYR A 151 -19.61 1.41 8.20
C TYR A 151 -19.55 2.24 6.92
N ILE A 152 -18.48 3.04 6.76
CA ILE A 152 -18.15 3.69 5.49
C ILE A 152 -17.00 2.92 4.84
N ILE A 153 -17.17 2.49 3.59
CA ILE A 153 -16.12 1.80 2.83
C ILE A 153 -15.42 2.80 1.92
N ALA A 154 -14.19 3.17 2.27
CA ALA A 154 -13.29 3.97 1.45
C ALA A 154 -12.76 3.12 0.28
N ARG A 155 -13.24 3.40 -0.94
CA ARG A 155 -12.87 2.61 -2.12
C ARG A 155 -11.86 3.38 -2.99
N GLY A 156 -10.61 2.94 -2.93
CA GLY A 156 -9.49 3.58 -3.63
C GLY A 156 -9.52 3.39 -5.15
N THR A 157 -8.86 4.29 -5.88
CA THR A 157 -8.74 4.23 -7.34
C THR A 157 -8.07 2.96 -7.87
N GLU A 158 -7.32 2.24 -7.03
CA GLU A 158 -6.67 0.97 -7.35
C GLU A 158 -7.61 -0.26 -7.26
N SER A 159 -8.77 -0.13 -6.63
CA SER A 159 -9.74 -1.22 -6.49
C SER A 159 -10.35 -1.65 -7.82
N ALA A 160 -10.88 -2.87 -7.87
CA ALA A 160 -11.59 -3.38 -9.04
C ALA A 160 -12.92 -2.65 -9.28
N GLY A 161 -13.35 -2.48 -10.53
CA GLY A 161 -14.69 -2.01 -10.88
C GLY A 161 -14.88 -0.49 -10.72
N LEU A 162 -16.08 -0.05 -10.31
CA LEU A 162 -16.34 1.38 -10.05
C LEU A 162 -15.38 1.93 -8.99
N THR A 163 -14.80 3.10 -9.28
CA THR A 163 -13.78 3.78 -8.47
C THR A 163 -13.90 5.31 -8.58
N GLY A 164 -13.26 6.01 -7.65
CA GLY A 164 -13.00 7.45 -7.75
C GLY A 164 -11.60 7.75 -8.30
N GLU A 165 -11.19 9.00 -8.13
CA GLU A 165 -9.86 9.48 -8.55
C GLU A 165 -8.80 9.34 -7.45
N THR A 166 -9.21 9.27 -6.19
CA THR A 166 -8.33 9.25 -5.02
C THR A 166 -7.88 7.84 -4.69
N SER A 167 -6.60 7.65 -4.37
CA SER A 167 -6.13 6.34 -3.92
C SER A 167 -6.65 5.96 -2.54
N SER A 168 -6.59 4.68 -2.21
CA SER A 168 -6.95 4.20 -0.87
C SER A 168 -6.11 4.86 0.22
N PHE A 169 -4.80 5.09 -0.02
CA PHE A 169 -3.91 5.76 0.95
C PHE A 169 -4.39 7.16 1.31
N ILE A 170 -4.81 7.96 0.33
CA ILE A 170 -5.27 9.34 0.54
C ILE A 170 -6.71 9.38 1.04
N LEU A 171 -7.62 8.65 0.39
CA LEU A 171 -9.05 8.67 0.72
C LEU A 171 -9.28 8.19 2.15
N HIS A 172 -8.58 7.15 2.59
CA HIS A 172 -8.62 6.68 3.97
C HIS A 172 -8.29 7.80 4.98
N GLN A 173 -7.21 8.55 4.75
CA GLN A 173 -6.82 9.65 5.62
C GLN A 173 -7.86 10.77 5.63
N GLU A 174 -8.38 11.15 4.45
CA GLU A 174 -9.44 12.14 4.32
C GLU A 174 -10.67 11.76 5.16
N LEU A 175 -11.14 10.52 5.03
CA LEU A 175 -12.34 10.07 5.71
C LEU A 175 -12.14 9.92 7.22
N VAL A 176 -11.03 9.33 7.66
CA VAL A 176 -10.77 9.20 9.11
C VAL A 176 -10.66 10.58 9.76
N ASN A 177 -9.99 11.54 9.12
CA ASN A 177 -9.87 12.90 9.65
C ASN A 177 -11.24 13.59 9.74
N GLU A 178 -12.06 13.50 8.70
CA GLU A 178 -13.40 14.11 8.69
C GLU A 178 -14.33 13.49 9.74
N LEU A 179 -14.30 12.16 9.88
CA LEU A 179 -15.22 11.41 10.75
C LEU A 179 -14.79 11.41 12.22
N SER A 180 -13.52 11.70 12.50
CA SER A 180 -12.99 11.82 13.86
C SER A 180 -13.14 13.23 14.45
N ASP A 181 -13.51 14.23 13.63
CA ASP A 181 -13.65 15.61 14.07
C ASP A 181 -14.94 15.82 14.89
N SER A 182 -14.76 16.02 16.19
CA SER A 182 -15.85 16.20 17.16
C SER A 182 -16.67 17.48 16.96
N GLU A 183 -16.16 18.47 16.20
CA GLU A 183 -16.91 19.69 15.89
C GLU A 183 -18.06 19.45 14.89
N ASN A 184 -18.02 18.35 14.13
CA ASN A 184 -19.01 18.01 13.10
C ASN A 184 -20.17 17.11 13.58
N GLY A 185 -20.29 16.85 14.88
CA GLY A 185 -21.38 16.04 15.47
C GLY A 185 -20.95 14.67 16.02
N PRO A 186 -21.86 13.87 16.61
CA PRO A 186 -21.52 12.56 17.19
C PRO A 186 -20.96 11.61 16.12
N GLY A 187 -19.77 11.06 16.39
CA GLY A 187 -18.89 10.35 15.45
C GLY A 187 -19.56 9.30 14.56
N ILE A 188 -19.26 9.43 13.27
CA ILE A 188 -20.00 8.87 12.14
C ILE A 188 -19.26 7.61 11.67
N ALA A 189 -19.96 6.47 11.63
CA ALA A 189 -19.58 5.16 11.06
C ALA A 189 -18.07 4.85 10.85
N PRO A 190 -17.49 3.85 11.55
CA PRO A 190 -16.11 3.43 11.35
C PRO A 190 -15.74 3.16 9.88
N VAL A 191 -14.52 3.55 9.49
CA VAL A 191 -14.03 3.42 8.10
C VAL A 191 -13.45 2.02 7.85
N LEU A 192 -13.89 1.40 6.77
CA LEU A 192 -13.30 0.21 6.17
C LEU A 192 -12.57 0.63 4.89
N VAL A 193 -11.43 -0.01 4.57
CA VAL A 193 -10.65 0.34 3.37
C VAL A 193 -10.70 -0.79 2.35
N GLN A 194 -10.97 -0.44 1.09
CA GLN A 194 -10.82 -1.31 -0.08
C GLN A 194 -9.84 -0.66 -1.06
N GLY A 195 -8.85 -1.42 -1.51
CA GLY A 195 -7.73 -0.92 -2.32
C GLY A 195 -6.38 -1.03 -1.62
N GLY A 196 -5.38 -1.56 -2.32
CA GLY A 196 -3.98 -1.62 -1.88
C GLY A 196 -3.72 -2.52 -0.68
N VAL A 197 -4.63 -3.40 -0.30
CA VAL A 197 -4.54 -4.19 0.94
C VAL A 197 -3.64 -5.41 0.73
N GLY A 198 -2.50 -5.44 1.42
CA GLY A 198 -1.51 -6.51 1.45
C GLY A 198 -1.00 -6.73 2.88
N ARG A 199 0.05 -7.54 3.01
CA ARG A 199 0.67 -7.91 4.29
C ARG A 199 1.16 -6.70 5.07
N HIS A 200 1.87 -5.77 4.42
CA HIS A 200 2.45 -4.62 5.11
C HIS A 200 1.47 -3.46 5.19
N SER A 201 0.73 -3.20 4.11
CA SER A 201 -0.22 -2.09 4.04
C SER A 201 -1.42 -2.26 4.98
N VAL A 202 -1.87 -3.49 5.31
CA VAL A 202 -2.96 -3.68 6.27
C VAL A 202 -2.64 -3.14 7.67
N ALA A 203 -1.38 -3.26 8.10
CA ALA A 203 -0.92 -2.70 9.37
C ALA A 203 -0.90 -1.16 9.31
N ALA A 204 -0.51 -0.58 8.16
CA ALA A 204 -0.58 0.86 7.91
C ALA A 204 -2.02 1.38 7.90
N ILE A 205 -2.94 0.64 7.27
CA ILE A 205 -4.38 0.94 7.25
C ILE A 205 -4.94 0.95 8.67
N LYS A 206 -4.62 -0.05 9.50
CA LYS A 206 -4.99 -0.06 10.92
C LYS A 206 -4.42 1.15 11.66
N ALA A 207 -3.12 1.41 11.49
CA ALA A 207 -2.43 2.52 12.14
C ALA A 207 -3.03 3.89 11.76
N GLY A 208 -3.53 4.03 10.54
CA GLY A 208 -4.22 5.23 10.08
C GLY A 208 -5.66 5.40 10.57
N GLY A 209 -6.19 4.46 11.38
CA GLY A 209 -7.48 4.61 12.06
C GLY A 209 -8.62 3.77 11.49
N ALA A 210 -8.38 2.96 10.45
CA ALA A 210 -9.42 2.07 9.91
C ALA A 210 -9.89 1.01 10.92
N ALA A 211 -11.17 0.68 10.83
CA ALA A 211 -11.81 -0.38 11.59
C ALA A 211 -11.76 -1.75 10.90
N GLY A 212 -11.34 -1.81 9.63
CA GLY A 212 -11.24 -3.05 8.89
C GLY A 212 -10.88 -2.85 7.43
N VAL A 213 -10.81 -3.96 6.69
CA VAL A 213 -10.48 -4.01 5.27
C VAL A 213 -11.42 -4.91 4.49
N ILE A 214 -11.57 -4.58 3.21
CA ILE A 214 -12.24 -5.42 2.21
C ILE A 214 -11.17 -6.09 1.34
N LEU A 215 -11.23 -7.40 1.22
CA LEU A 215 -10.38 -8.22 0.37
C LEU A 215 -11.20 -8.78 -0.80
N ASP A 216 -10.64 -8.74 -2.01
CA ASP A 216 -11.26 -9.28 -3.22
C ASP A 216 -10.25 -10.13 -4.02
N SER A 217 -9.71 -9.56 -5.10
CA SER A 217 -8.73 -10.13 -6.02
C SER A 217 -7.46 -10.63 -5.37
N GLN A 218 -7.10 -10.13 -4.18
CA GLN A 218 -6.00 -10.67 -3.36
C GLN A 218 -6.20 -12.14 -3.00
N LEU A 219 -7.44 -12.61 -2.91
CA LEU A 219 -7.79 -13.96 -2.49
C LEU A 219 -7.86 -14.96 -3.65
N TYR A 220 -7.82 -14.49 -4.90
CA TYR A 220 -8.16 -15.33 -6.06
C TYR A 220 -7.15 -16.46 -6.31
N LEU A 221 -5.90 -16.29 -5.87
CA LEU A 221 -4.86 -17.31 -6.00
C LEU A 221 -4.83 -18.31 -4.85
N ALA A 222 -5.64 -18.11 -3.80
CA ALA A 222 -5.76 -19.09 -2.73
C ALA A 222 -6.24 -20.45 -3.27
N SER A 223 -5.78 -21.53 -2.66
CA SER A 223 -6.11 -22.90 -3.06
C SER A 223 -7.61 -23.20 -2.97
N ASP A 224 -8.31 -22.55 -2.04
CA ASP A 224 -9.75 -22.69 -1.77
C ASP A 224 -10.62 -21.60 -2.42
N SER A 225 -10.07 -20.73 -3.29
CA SER A 225 -10.83 -19.66 -3.97
C SER A 225 -11.81 -20.16 -5.04
N GLN A 226 -11.57 -21.34 -5.61
CA GLN A 226 -12.27 -21.93 -6.76
C GLN A 226 -12.29 -21.07 -8.05
N VAL A 227 -11.42 -20.06 -8.16
CA VAL A 227 -11.24 -19.28 -9.40
C VAL A 227 -10.67 -20.17 -10.52
N ALA A 228 -11.12 -19.97 -11.75
CA ALA A 228 -10.68 -20.75 -12.91
C ALA A 228 -9.16 -20.66 -13.14
N GLN A 229 -8.53 -21.77 -13.52
CA GLN A 229 -7.07 -21.89 -13.61
C GLN A 229 -6.43 -20.89 -14.60
N ASN A 230 -7.07 -20.64 -15.75
CA ASN A 230 -6.63 -19.64 -16.72
C ASN A 230 -6.61 -18.21 -16.15
N LEU A 231 -7.57 -17.87 -15.28
CA LEU A 231 -7.60 -16.59 -14.58
C LEU A 231 -6.52 -16.54 -13.49
N LYS A 232 -6.27 -17.66 -12.79
CA LYS A 232 -5.16 -17.76 -11.82
C LYS A 232 -3.80 -17.53 -12.48
N GLU A 233 -3.56 -18.11 -13.66
CA GLU A 233 -2.33 -17.89 -14.42
C GLU A 233 -2.17 -16.44 -14.87
N LEU A 234 -3.26 -15.81 -15.32
CA LEU A 234 -3.27 -14.39 -15.68
C LEU A 234 -2.92 -13.50 -14.47
N ILE A 235 -3.57 -13.71 -13.33
CA ILE A 235 -3.38 -12.93 -12.10
C ILE A 235 -1.98 -13.15 -11.51
N GLY A 236 -1.48 -14.39 -11.54
CA GLY A 236 -0.16 -14.73 -10.98
C GLY A 236 1.01 -14.03 -11.66
N GLY A 237 0.82 -13.52 -12.89
CA GLY A 237 1.82 -12.75 -13.62
C GLY A 237 1.69 -11.23 -13.50
N MET A 238 0.70 -10.72 -12.74
CA MET A 238 0.42 -9.29 -12.65
C MET A 238 1.40 -8.55 -11.72
N ASP A 239 1.75 -7.32 -12.10
CA ASP A 239 2.50 -6.38 -11.26
C ASP A 239 1.71 -5.10 -10.91
N GLY A 240 0.46 -5.01 -11.38
CA GLY A 240 -0.50 -3.95 -11.11
C GLY A 240 -0.56 -2.87 -12.18
N SER A 241 0.38 -2.86 -13.14
CA SER A 241 0.38 -1.90 -14.26
C SER A 241 -0.54 -2.30 -15.42
N GLU A 242 -1.08 -3.52 -15.42
CA GLU A 242 -1.86 -4.08 -16.52
C GLU A 242 -3.30 -3.55 -16.54
N THR A 243 -3.84 -3.15 -15.38
CA THR A 243 -5.20 -2.62 -15.29
C THR A 243 -5.28 -1.20 -15.81
N ARG A 244 -6.40 -0.86 -16.42
CA ARG A 244 -6.69 0.47 -16.96
C ARG A 244 -7.89 1.09 -16.24
N LYS A 245 -7.89 2.40 -16.21
CA LYS A 245 -9.00 3.21 -15.69
C LYS A 245 -9.77 3.81 -16.86
N ILE A 246 -11.07 3.59 -16.88
CA ILE A 246 -12.02 4.11 -17.86
C ILE A 246 -12.76 5.27 -17.19
N SER A 247 -12.82 6.44 -17.82
CA SER A 247 -13.60 7.57 -17.30
C SER A 247 -15.07 7.42 -17.70
N LEU A 248 -15.98 7.65 -16.76
CA LEU A 248 -17.42 7.60 -16.96
C LEU A 248 -18.01 9.01 -17.05
N LYS A 249 -19.09 9.18 -17.83
CA LYS A 249 -19.76 10.50 -18.02
C LYS A 249 -20.26 11.14 -16.73
N ASN A 250 -20.57 10.33 -15.71
CA ASN A 250 -21.05 10.76 -14.40
C ASN A 250 -19.91 11.27 -13.47
N GLY A 251 -18.66 11.32 -13.95
CA GLY A 251 -17.49 11.75 -13.19
C GLY A 251 -16.85 10.67 -12.32
N ARG A 252 -17.35 9.42 -12.40
CA ARG A 252 -16.70 8.23 -11.83
C ARG A 252 -15.64 7.67 -12.78
N SER A 253 -14.89 6.71 -12.26
CA SER A 253 -14.00 5.88 -13.04
C SER A 253 -14.36 4.40 -12.88
N PHE A 254 -13.98 3.56 -13.85
CA PHE A 254 -14.07 2.11 -13.75
C PHE A 254 -12.71 1.49 -14.03
N ARG A 255 -12.21 0.65 -13.12
CA ARG A 255 -10.95 -0.06 -13.27
C ARG A 255 -11.15 -1.51 -13.68
N CYS A 256 -10.47 -1.90 -14.76
CA CYS A 256 -10.52 -3.24 -15.30
C CYS A 256 -9.22 -3.65 -15.97
N LEU A 257 -9.07 -4.95 -16.22
CA LEU A 257 -8.08 -5.52 -17.11
C LEU A 257 -8.76 -5.86 -18.44
N ALA A 258 -8.21 -5.37 -19.55
CA ALA A 258 -8.66 -5.78 -20.88
C ALA A 258 -8.00 -7.11 -21.27
N SER A 259 -8.77 -8.05 -21.83
CA SER A 259 -8.19 -9.24 -22.42
C SER A 259 -7.42 -8.89 -23.69
N ARG A 260 -6.30 -9.60 -23.93
CA ARG A 260 -5.43 -9.33 -25.08
C ARG A 260 -6.20 -9.48 -26.39
N GLY A 261 -5.97 -8.58 -27.35
CA GLY A 261 -6.62 -8.61 -28.67
C GLY A 261 -7.98 -7.91 -28.66
N ALA A 262 -9.08 -8.68 -28.69
CA ALA A 262 -10.44 -8.16 -28.84
C ALA A 262 -10.88 -7.25 -27.69
N GLY A 263 -10.47 -7.54 -26.45
CA GLY A 263 -10.75 -6.70 -25.28
C GLY A 263 -10.09 -5.33 -25.35
N GLU A 264 -8.83 -5.25 -25.78
CA GLU A 264 -8.17 -3.97 -26.02
C GLU A 264 -8.82 -3.18 -27.15
N GLN A 265 -9.27 -3.85 -28.22
CA GLN A 265 -9.97 -3.18 -29.32
C GLN A 265 -11.30 -2.60 -28.86
N LYS A 266 -12.14 -3.40 -28.18
CA LYS A 266 -13.42 -2.94 -27.62
C LYS A 266 -13.23 -1.79 -26.63
N LEU A 267 -12.18 -1.85 -25.82
CA LEU A 267 -11.84 -0.74 -24.91
C LEU A 267 -11.45 0.54 -25.66
N ASN A 268 -10.78 0.43 -26.80
CA ASN A 268 -10.46 1.60 -27.63
C ASN A 268 -11.69 2.11 -28.42
N ASP A 269 -12.64 1.22 -28.72
CA ASP A 269 -13.90 1.56 -29.39
C ASP A 269 -14.87 2.26 -28.41
N LEU A 270 -14.79 1.93 -27.12
CA LEU A 270 -15.39 2.72 -26.05
C LEU A 270 -14.71 4.11 -26.04
N GLY A 271 -15.50 5.16 -26.28
CA GLY A 271 -15.01 6.55 -26.30
C GLY A 271 -14.40 7.01 -24.96
N LYS A 272 -13.97 8.28 -24.88
CA LYS A 272 -13.30 8.81 -23.68
C LYS A 272 -14.17 8.85 -22.42
N GLU A 273 -15.41 9.31 -22.55
CA GLU A 273 -16.40 9.32 -21.46
C GLU A 273 -17.45 8.27 -21.78
N VAL A 274 -17.30 7.13 -21.14
CA VAL A 274 -18.12 5.96 -21.38
C VAL A 274 -19.41 6.08 -20.59
N ASP A 275 -20.51 5.79 -21.27
CA ASP A 275 -21.78 5.55 -20.63
C ASP A 275 -21.71 4.22 -19.90
N PHE A 276 -22.11 4.14 -18.64
CA PHE A 276 -21.93 2.89 -17.90
C PHE A 276 -22.81 1.77 -18.47
N ASP A 277 -23.99 2.07 -19.02
CA ASP A 277 -24.81 1.11 -19.78
C ASP A 277 -24.00 0.51 -20.95
N ALA A 278 -23.27 1.35 -21.69
CA ALA A 278 -22.40 0.89 -22.78
C ALA A 278 -21.19 0.10 -22.26
N LEU A 279 -20.68 0.42 -21.06
CA LEU A 279 -19.63 -0.37 -20.42
C LEU A 279 -20.15 -1.76 -20.02
N GLN A 280 -21.38 -1.87 -19.51
CA GLN A 280 -21.98 -3.15 -19.14
C GLN A 280 -22.10 -4.11 -20.32
N GLU A 281 -22.48 -3.61 -21.50
CA GLU A 281 -22.53 -4.42 -22.73
C GLU A 281 -21.16 -5.03 -23.09
N VAL A 282 -20.07 -4.34 -22.77
CA VAL A 282 -18.69 -4.82 -23.04
C VAL A 282 -18.15 -5.71 -21.92
N LEU A 283 -18.59 -5.49 -20.67
CA LEU A 283 -18.23 -6.35 -19.53
C LEU A 283 -18.75 -7.78 -19.70
N VAL A 284 -19.81 -7.99 -20.49
CA VAL A 284 -20.48 -9.30 -20.65
C VAL A 284 -20.66 -9.68 -22.11
N HIS A 285 -19.88 -10.66 -22.58
CA HIS A 285 -20.31 -11.47 -23.71
C HIS A 285 -21.05 -12.72 -23.21
N SER A 286 -22.23 -12.96 -23.78
CA SER A 286 -22.94 -14.23 -23.65
C SER A 286 -21.99 -15.38 -24.04
N LYS A 287 -21.67 -16.27 -23.06
CA LYS A 287 -20.86 -17.51 -23.16
C LYS A 287 -19.40 -17.48 -22.64
N GLY A 288 -19.09 -16.78 -21.56
CA GLY A 288 -17.92 -17.12 -20.71
C GLY A 288 -16.54 -16.80 -21.28
N GLU A 289 -16.46 -16.01 -22.36
CA GLU A 289 -15.24 -15.33 -22.79
C GLU A 289 -15.30 -13.87 -22.31
N TYR A 290 -14.23 -13.38 -21.69
CA TYR A 290 -14.22 -12.05 -21.06
C TYR A 290 -13.37 -11.06 -21.88
N ASP A 291 -14.01 -10.01 -22.38
CA ASP A 291 -13.31 -8.89 -23.04
C ASP A 291 -12.69 -7.93 -22.01
N LEU A 292 -13.43 -7.66 -20.94
CA LEU A 292 -13.00 -6.84 -19.82
C LEU A 292 -13.25 -7.60 -18.51
N LEU A 293 -12.23 -7.63 -17.66
CA LEU A 293 -12.27 -8.25 -16.34
C LEU A 293 -12.27 -7.14 -15.29
N PRO A 294 -13.26 -7.05 -14.38
CA PRO A 294 -13.24 -6.08 -13.28
C PRO A 294 -12.18 -6.49 -12.25
N LEU A 295 -10.93 -6.14 -12.54
CA LEU A 295 -9.75 -6.36 -11.70
C LEU A 295 -9.11 -5.03 -11.36
N GLY A 296 -8.77 -4.88 -10.09
CA GLY A 296 -7.98 -3.79 -9.55
C GLY A 296 -6.50 -4.09 -9.65
N GLN A 297 -5.68 -3.11 -9.28
CA GLN A 297 -4.23 -3.33 -9.18
C GLN A 297 -3.88 -4.33 -8.07
N ASP A 298 -4.77 -4.47 -7.08
CA ASP A 298 -4.67 -5.36 -5.93
C ASP A 298 -4.48 -6.84 -6.30
N ALA A 299 -4.92 -7.24 -7.50
CA ALA A 299 -4.69 -8.57 -8.04
C ALA A 299 -3.20 -8.95 -8.08
N ALA A 300 -2.31 -7.96 -8.21
CA ALA A 300 -0.86 -8.15 -8.20
C ALA A 300 -0.30 -8.56 -6.82
N LEU A 301 -1.07 -8.41 -5.74
CA LEU A 301 -0.69 -8.84 -4.39
C LEU A 301 -1.07 -10.31 -4.12
N ALA A 302 -1.95 -10.89 -4.94
CA ALA A 302 -2.50 -12.22 -4.71
C ALA A 302 -1.41 -13.31 -4.71
N ALA A 303 -0.36 -13.17 -5.53
CA ALA A 303 0.69 -14.17 -5.65
C ALA A 303 1.53 -14.29 -4.37
N GLY A 304 1.95 -13.16 -3.80
CA GLY A 304 2.70 -13.14 -2.55
C GLY A 304 1.88 -13.65 -1.37
N LEU A 305 0.61 -13.22 -1.29
CA LEU A 305 -0.31 -13.66 -0.23
C LEU A 305 -0.63 -15.16 -0.32
N ALA A 306 -0.92 -15.68 -1.52
CA ALA A 306 -1.21 -17.10 -1.71
C ALA A 306 0.03 -17.98 -1.49
N ARG A 307 1.23 -17.52 -1.85
CA ARG A 307 2.48 -18.24 -1.57
C ARG A 307 2.67 -18.44 -0.07
N ASP A 308 2.41 -17.41 0.72
CA ASP A 308 2.71 -17.42 2.15
C ASP A 308 1.55 -18.01 2.98
N GLY A 309 0.30 -17.76 2.58
CA GLY A 309 -0.89 -18.17 3.32
C GLY A 309 -1.62 -19.40 2.77
N ASN A 310 -1.45 -19.71 1.48
CA ASN A 310 -2.08 -20.80 0.70
C ASN A 310 -3.61 -20.83 0.66
N THR A 311 -4.31 -20.73 1.80
CA THR A 311 -5.77 -20.68 1.93
C THR A 311 -6.23 -19.28 2.28
N ILE A 312 -7.51 -18.99 2.11
CA ILE A 312 -8.10 -17.69 2.51
C ILE A 312 -7.91 -17.45 4.01
N ALA A 313 -8.10 -18.48 4.84
CA ALA A 313 -7.86 -18.38 6.29
C ALA A 313 -6.39 -18.04 6.60
N GLY A 314 -5.44 -18.73 5.96
CA GLY A 314 -4.01 -18.47 6.16
C GLY A 314 -3.57 -17.09 5.65
N ILE A 315 -4.16 -16.60 4.56
CA ILE A 315 -3.94 -15.22 4.09
C ILE A 315 -4.41 -14.23 5.17
N ILE A 316 -5.63 -14.37 5.69
CA ILE A 316 -6.15 -13.46 6.72
C ILE A 316 -5.29 -13.52 8.00
N GLU A 317 -4.84 -14.71 8.40
CA GLU A 317 -3.94 -14.89 9.55
C GLU A 317 -2.62 -14.12 9.38
N ILE A 318 -2.03 -14.11 8.18
CA ILE A 318 -0.82 -13.33 7.89
C ILE A 318 -1.09 -11.82 8.02
N LEU A 319 -2.25 -11.36 7.54
CA LEU A 319 -2.64 -9.96 7.66
C LEU A 319 -2.85 -9.58 9.13
N GLN A 320 -3.52 -10.42 9.91
CA GLN A 320 -3.72 -10.25 11.36
C GLN A 320 -2.39 -10.17 12.10
N ASN A 321 -1.48 -11.11 11.84
CA ASN A 321 -0.14 -11.10 12.42
C ASN A 321 0.60 -9.79 12.13
N SER A 322 0.41 -9.20 10.96
CA SER A 322 1.06 -7.92 10.61
C SER A 322 0.46 -6.76 11.39
N ILE A 323 -0.87 -6.73 11.55
CA ILE A 323 -1.57 -5.75 12.40
C ILE A 323 -1.10 -5.81 13.86
N GLU A 324 -0.91 -7.01 14.40
CA GLU A 324 -0.53 -7.20 15.80
C GLU A 324 0.94 -6.85 16.06
N ASN A 325 1.85 -7.24 15.16
CA ASN A 325 3.28 -7.15 15.42
C ASN A 325 3.94 -5.86 14.92
N TYR A 326 3.46 -5.26 13.83
CA TYR A 326 4.19 -4.15 13.18
C TYR A 326 4.18 -2.85 14.00
N PRO A 327 3.09 -2.48 14.71
CA PRO A 327 3.11 -1.31 15.58
C PRO A 327 4.18 -1.37 16.67
N GLU A 328 4.37 -2.55 17.29
CA GLU A 328 5.44 -2.74 18.28
C GLU A 328 6.82 -2.63 17.65
N ILE A 329 7.03 -3.25 16.49
CA ILE A 329 8.31 -3.19 15.77
C ILE A 329 8.62 -1.73 15.36
N ALA A 330 7.62 -0.99 14.87
CA ALA A 330 7.77 0.41 14.48
C ALA A 330 8.11 1.31 15.68
N ALA A 331 7.45 1.07 16.83
CA ALA A 331 7.72 1.79 18.07
C ALA A 331 9.15 1.54 18.59
N ILE A 332 9.70 0.34 18.39
CA ILE A 332 11.06 -0.01 18.81
C ILE A 332 12.10 0.53 17.82
N SER A 333 11.81 0.50 16.53
CA SER A 333 12.76 0.94 15.50
C SER A 333 12.90 2.45 15.41
N ASP A 334 11.86 3.18 15.82
CA ASP A 334 11.81 4.64 15.88
C ASP A 334 12.25 5.29 14.54
N ALA A 335 11.86 4.66 13.43
CA ALA A 335 12.48 4.90 12.14
C ALA A 335 12.31 6.34 11.61
N LEU A 336 11.18 6.97 11.95
CA LEU A 336 10.84 8.32 11.49
C LEU A 336 10.98 9.41 12.56
N SER A 337 11.53 9.11 13.73
CA SER A 337 11.76 10.11 14.78
C SER A 337 12.95 11.03 14.49
N PRO A 338 13.13 12.12 15.25
CA PRO A 338 14.38 12.86 15.22
C PRO A 338 15.55 11.97 15.59
N ASP A 339 16.70 12.22 14.96
CA ASP A 339 17.95 11.49 15.22
C ASP A 339 17.82 9.97 14.96
N SER A 340 16.84 9.55 14.14
CA SER A 340 16.70 8.16 13.72
C SER A 340 17.90 7.69 12.88
N PRO A 341 18.05 6.37 12.65
CA PRO A 341 19.20 5.83 11.91
C PRO A 341 19.42 6.46 10.53
N LEU A 342 18.35 6.86 9.82
CA LEU A 342 18.51 7.55 8.54
C LEU A 342 18.94 9.01 8.74
N ALA A 343 18.33 9.74 9.69
CA ALA A 343 18.67 11.12 9.99
C ALA A 343 20.16 11.26 10.35
N LEU A 344 20.67 10.38 11.23
CA LEU A 344 22.09 10.32 11.58
C LEU A 344 22.98 10.00 10.37
N SER A 345 22.54 9.08 9.49
CA SER A 345 23.27 8.73 8.27
C SER A 345 23.30 9.87 7.24
N HIS A 346 22.30 10.76 7.26
CA HIS A 346 22.24 11.99 6.47
C HIS A 346 23.02 13.14 7.08
N GLY A 347 23.20 13.16 8.41
CA GLY A 347 23.68 14.34 9.13
C GLY A 347 22.58 15.39 9.29
N THR A 348 21.32 14.96 9.38
CA THR A 348 20.14 15.80 9.58
C THR A 348 19.49 15.50 10.94
N LYS A 349 18.62 16.39 11.40
CA LYS A 349 17.81 16.14 12.60
C LYS A 349 16.67 15.16 12.28
N PHE A 350 16.00 15.35 11.15
CA PHE A 350 14.83 14.57 10.77
C PHE A 350 15.17 13.64 9.58
N PRO A 351 14.56 12.43 9.50
CA PRO A 351 14.71 11.50 8.39
C PRO A 351 13.81 11.89 7.21
N ILE A 352 13.79 13.19 6.90
CA ILE A 352 12.95 13.83 5.89
C ILE A 352 13.85 14.34 4.76
N VAL A 353 13.49 13.98 3.54
CA VAL A 353 14.10 14.50 2.33
C VAL A 353 13.12 15.44 1.62
N GLN A 354 13.56 16.66 1.34
CA GLN A 354 12.85 17.52 0.39
C GLN A 354 13.20 17.09 -1.03
N GLY A 355 12.23 16.53 -1.76
CA GLY A 355 12.47 15.95 -3.09
C GLY A 355 12.86 16.98 -4.16
N ALA A 356 13.64 16.61 -5.17
CA ALA A 356 14.02 17.54 -6.23
C ALA A 356 12.80 18.00 -7.06
N MET A 357 12.40 19.27 -6.93
CA MET A 357 11.22 19.85 -7.58
C MET A 357 11.63 20.89 -8.62
N THR A 358 11.50 20.56 -9.90
CA THR A 358 11.84 21.48 -11.02
C THR A 358 11.08 22.79 -10.88
N ARG A 359 11.76 23.94 -11.01
CA ARG A 359 11.20 25.30 -10.80
C ARG A 359 10.71 25.61 -9.39
N VAL A 360 10.97 24.76 -8.41
CA VAL A 360 10.69 25.01 -7.00
C VAL A 360 12.00 24.97 -6.21
N SER A 361 12.70 23.83 -6.20
CA SER A 361 14.01 23.67 -5.57
C SER A 361 15.17 23.99 -6.52
N ASP A 362 14.98 24.95 -7.42
CA ASP A 362 15.99 25.47 -8.34
C ASP A 362 16.68 26.75 -7.83
N ASN A 363 16.64 26.98 -6.52
CA ASN A 363 17.26 28.12 -5.84
C ASN A 363 17.93 27.66 -4.52
N ALA A 364 19.03 28.33 -4.14
CA ALA A 364 19.85 27.95 -3.00
C ALA A 364 19.24 28.39 -1.66
N GLU A 365 18.49 29.48 -1.65
CA GLU A 365 17.81 30.03 -0.47
C GLU A 365 16.79 29.04 0.12
N PHE A 366 15.98 28.43 -0.74
CA PHE A 366 15.02 27.39 -0.34
C PHE A 366 15.73 26.14 0.19
N ALA A 367 16.79 25.69 -0.48
CA ALA A 367 17.56 24.53 -0.05
C ALA A 367 18.22 24.78 1.33
N LEU A 368 18.78 25.98 1.55
CA LEU A 368 19.33 26.36 2.84
C LEU A 368 18.25 26.38 3.93
N ALA A 369 17.08 26.97 3.66
CA ALA A 369 15.98 27.00 4.62
C ALA A 369 15.53 25.59 5.05
N VAL A 370 15.46 24.64 4.11
CA VAL A 370 15.16 23.23 4.43
C VAL A 370 16.22 22.62 5.34
N ALA A 371 17.50 22.85 5.04
CA ALA A 371 18.63 22.35 5.81
C ALA A 371 18.69 22.93 7.22
N GLU A 372 18.49 24.24 7.37
CA GLU A 372 18.45 24.93 8.67
C GLU A 372 17.31 24.41 9.55
N ASN A 373 16.20 23.99 8.93
CA ASN A 373 15.07 23.36 9.59
C ASN A 373 15.23 21.83 9.74
N GLY A 374 16.43 21.28 9.52
CA GLY A 374 16.81 19.94 9.95
C GLY A 374 16.48 18.79 9.00
N ALA A 375 16.08 19.07 7.76
CA ALA A 375 15.82 18.06 6.71
C ALA A 375 16.89 18.10 5.61
N LEU A 376 16.94 17.09 4.73
CA LEU A 376 17.90 17.02 3.62
C LEU A 376 17.33 17.65 2.33
N PRO A 377 17.85 18.80 1.85
CA PRO A 377 17.39 19.42 0.60
C PRO A 377 17.96 18.76 -0.66
N PHE A 378 17.15 18.70 -1.72
CA PHE A 378 17.63 18.36 -3.08
C PHE A 378 17.37 19.49 -4.08
N LEU A 379 18.46 20.02 -4.63
CA LEU A 379 18.40 21.03 -5.68
C LEU A 379 18.10 20.38 -7.03
N ALA A 380 17.05 20.83 -7.71
CA ALA A 380 16.65 20.27 -9.01
C ALA A 380 17.50 20.84 -10.15
N LEU A 381 18.41 20.04 -10.70
CA LEU A 381 19.18 20.44 -11.89
C LEU A 381 18.31 20.40 -13.15
N SER A 382 17.36 19.46 -13.25
CA SER A 382 16.43 19.37 -14.37
C SER A 382 17.19 19.44 -15.71
N LEU A 383 16.78 20.34 -16.61
CA LEU A 383 17.43 20.58 -17.91
C LEU A 383 18.50 21.70 -17.88
N MET A 384 19.03 22.07 -16.71
CA MET A 384 20.07 23.10 -16.59
C MET A 384 21.36 22.70 -17.32
N ARG A 385 21.91 23.65 -18.08
CA ARG A 385 23.23 23.53 -18.72
C ARG A 385 24.35 23.75 -17.71
N GLU A 386 25.58 23.42 -18.11
CA GLU A 386 26.78 23.52 -17.25
C GLU A 386 26.90 24.85 -16.49
N ARG A 387 26.64 25.98 -17.17
CA ARG A 387 26.69 27.32 -16.56
C ARG A 387 25.63 27.52 -15.47
N GLU A 388 24.38 27.11 -15.73
CA GLU A 388 23.25 27.30 -14.82
C GLU A 388 23.40 26.41 -13.58
N ALA A 389 23.70 25.12 -13.80
CA ALA A 389 23.96 24.17 -12.72
C ALA A 389 25.19 24.59 -11.89
N GLY A 390 26.26 25.05 -12.54
CA GLY A 390 27.45 25.54 -11.86
C GLY A 390 27.20 26.76 -11.00
N ALA A 391 26.36 27.71 -11.46
CA ALA A 391 25.98 28.88 -10.67
C ALA A 391 25.14 28.50 -9.44
N LEU A 392 24.16 27.60 -9.62
CA LEU A 392 23.34 27.12 -8.51
C LEU A 392 24.18 26.42 -7.43
N LEU A 393 25.09 25.55 -7.85
CA LEU A 393 25.95 24.78 -6.94
C LEU A 393 27.00 25.65 -6.25
N THR A 394 27.47 26.71 -6.91
CA THR A 394 28.31 27.74 -6.27
C THR A 394 27.52 28.43 -5.16
N SER A 395 26.31 28.89 -5.46
CA SER A 395 25.47 29.62 -4.50
C SER A 395 25.15 28.81 -3.24
N ILE A 396 24.73 27.55 -3.37
CA ILE A 396 24.47 26.71 -2.20
C ILE A 396 25.76 26.38 -1.43
N SER A 397 26.86 26.10 -2.11
CA SER A 397 28.13 25.79 -1.45
C SER A 397 28.64 26.98 -0.65
N GLU A 398 28.58 28.19 -1.20
CA GLU A 398 28.96 29.42 -0.47
C GLU A 398 28.06 29.63 0.75
N LYS A 399 26.75 29.51 0.58
CA LYS A 399 25.79 29.70 1.69
C LYS A 399 25.99 28.69 2.82
N VAL A 400 26.13 27.40 2.50
CA VAL A 400 26.39 26.36 3.51
C VAL A 400 27.72 26.63 4.23
N ASN A 401 28.77 27.02 3.49
CA ASN A 401 30.07 27.34 4.07
C ASN A 401 30.07 28.60 4.97
N LEU A 402 29.11 29.52 4.77
CA LEU A 402 28.94 30.69 5.62
C LEU A 402 28.22 30.38 6.94
N THR A 403 27.59 29.22 7.07
CA THR A 403 26.97 28.79 8.32
C THR A 403 27.99 28.07 9.21
N ASP A 404 27.89 28.24 10.53
CA ASP A 404 28.74 27.50 11.50
C ASP A 404 28.43 25.99 11.54
N LYS A 405 27.42 25.55 10.77
CA LYS A 405 26.93 24.17 10.71
C LYS A 405 27.12 23.64 9.29
N ASN A 406 27.96 22.62 9.12
CA ASN A 406 28.20 22.02 7.80
C ASN A 406 27.01 21.13 7.38
N PHE A 407 25.91 21.76 6.93
CA PHE A 407 24.68 21.04 6.58
C PHE A 407 24.82 20.22 5.28
N PRO A 408 24.24 19.00 5.24
CA PRO A 408 24.23 18.18 4.04
C PRO A 408 23.23 18.74 3.00
N TRP A 409 23.50 18.50 1.72
CA TRP A 409 22.62 18.83 0.62
C TRP A 409 22.79 17.83 -0.53
N GLY A 410 21.82 17.77 -1.42
CA GLY A 410 21.83 16.88 -2.58
C GLY A 410 21.39 17.55 -3.88
N VAL A 411 21.56 16.82 -4.98
CA VAL A 411 21.14 17.25 -6.32
C VAL A 411 20.19 16.25 -6.96
N GLY A 412 19.17 16.74 -7.65
CA GLY A 412 18.23 15.94 -8.43
C GLY A 412 18.59 15.93 -9.91
N LEU A 413 18.65 14.75 -10.49
CA LEU A 413 18.99 14.47 -11.89
C LEU A 413 17.84 13.74 -12.59
N LEU A 414 17.73 13.96 -13.91
CA LEU A 414 16.88 13.14 -14.76
C LEU A 414 17.73 12.04 -15.38
N GLY A 415 17.30 10.79 -15.29
CA GLY A 415 18.03 9.63 -15.81
C GLY A 415 18.03 9.55 -17.34
N PHE A 416 17.09 10.23 -17.99
CA PHE A 416 16.86 10.22 -19.43
C PHE A 416 17.39 11.49 -20.13
N LEU A 417 18.36 12.20 -19.53
CA LEU A 417 18.96 13.37 -20.16
C LEU A 417 19.68 12.99 -21.47
N PRO A 418 19.65 13.88 -22.49
CA PRO A 418 20.51 13.75 -23.65
C PRO A 418 21.98 13.65 -23.23
N SER A 419 22.76 12.79 -23.90
CA SER A 419 24.14 12.48 -23.49
C SER A 419 25.02 13.71 -23.30
N GLN A 420 24.91 14.73 -24.17
CA GLN A 420 25.69 15.97 -24.02
C GLN A 420 25.36 16.72 -22.72
N LEU A 421 24.07 16.81 -22.38
CA LEU A 421 23.60 17.50 -21.18
C LEU A 421 23.96 16.72 -19.91
N TYR A 422 23.88 15.40 -19.95
CA TYR A 422 24.37 14.53 -18.88
C TYR A 422 25.87 14.78 -18.61
N GLN A 423 26.70 14.82 -19.66
CA GLN A 423 28.14 15.08 -19.51
C GLN A 423 28.44 16.49 -18.97
N GLU A 424 27.69 17.50 -19.40
CA GLU A 424 27.75 18.86 -18.83
C GLU A 424 27.47 18.84 -17.32
N GLN A 425 26.38 18.21 -16.88
CA GLN A 425 26.04 18.13 -15.46
C GLN A 425 27.07 17.32 -14.68
N MET A 426 27.57 16.20 -15.21
CA MET A 426 28.62 15.41 -14.57
C MET A 426 29.93 16.17 -14.35
N ARG A 427 30.32 17.08 -15.27
CA ARG A 427 31.48 17.97 -15.06
C ARG A 427 31.27 18.93 -13.90
N VAL A 428 30.05 19.44 -13.73
CA VAL A 428 29.72 20.28 -12.57
C VAL A 428 29.79 19.44 -11.29
N LEU A 429 29.19 18.25 -11.28
CA LEU A 429 29.15 17.39 -10.10
C LEU A 429 30.52 16.89 -9.67
N SER A 430 31.42 16.58 -10.61
CA SER A 430 32.79 16.18 -10.26
C SER A 430 33.61 17.30 -9.59
N ARG A 431 33.26 18.57 -9.87
CA ARG A 431 33.85 19.75 -9.24
C ARG A 431 33.34 19.97 -7.82
N PHE A 432 32.03 19.91 -7.61
CA PHE A 432 31.42 20.25 -6.31
C PHE A 432 31.27 19.08 -5.35
N LYS A 433 31.05 17.86 -5.87
CA LYS A 433 30.84 16.63 -5.11
C LYS A 433 29.83 16.79 -3.96
N PRO A 434 28.56 17.12 -4.26
CA PRO A 434 27.53 17.15 -3.23
C PRO A 434 27.47 15.81 -2.48
N PRO A 435 27.18 15.80 -1.16
CA PRO A 435 27.10 14.56 -0.40
C PRO A 435 26.07 13.56 -0.94
N TYR A 436 24.99 14.05 -1.56
CA TYR A 436 23.90 13.22 -2.08
C TYR A 436 23.50 13.56 -3.53
N ALA A 437 23.00 12.56 -4.24
CA ALA A 437 22.29 12.73 -5.51
C ALA A 437 21.02 11.86 -5.54
N LEU A 438 20.05 12.25 -6.36
CA LEU A 438 18.81 11.51 -6.60
C LEU A 438 18.57 11.52 -8.10
N ILE A 439 18.38 10.34 -8.70
CA ILE A 439 18.11 10.20 -10.14
C ILE A 439 16.68 9.69 -10.36
N ALA A 440 15.86 10.52 -10.98
CA ALA A 440 14.52 10.14 -11.41
C ALA A 440 14.59 9.43 -12.78
N GLY A 441 14.09 8.19 -12.86
CA GLY A 441 14.17 7.38 -14.08
C GLY A 441 15.60 6.99 -14.48
N GLY A 442 16.49 6.83 -13.48
CA GLY A 442 17.92 6.54 -13.66
C GLY A 442 18.24 5.09 -14.00
N GLN A 443 19.51 4.84 -14.35
CA GLN A 443 20.08 3.50 -14.50
C GLN A 443 21.14 3.24 -13.43
N SER A 444 21.38 1.96 -13.12
CA SER A 444 22.37 1.57 -12.10
C SER A 444 23.77 2.09 -12.41
N ASP A 445 24.17 2.13 -13.68
CA ASP A 445 25.46 2.68 -14.10
C ASP A 445 25.61 4.19 -13.83
N GLN A 446 24.51 4.95 -13.94
CA GLN A 446 24.52 6.37 -13.60
C GLN A 446 24.72 6.58 -12.09
N ALA A 447 24.05 5.77 -11.27
CA ALA A 447 24.27 5.80 -9.82
C ALA A 447 25.70 5.40 -9.46
N LYS A 448 26.24 4.32 -10.03
CA LYS A 448 27.63 3.89 -9.82
C LYS A 448 28.65 4.96 -10.19
N ALA A 449 28.42 5.69 -11.29
CA ALA A 449 29.30 6.78 -11.71
C ALA A 449 29.36 7.89 -10.65
N LEU A 450 28.23 8.24 -10.02
CA LEU A 450 28.19 9.23 -8.94
C LEU A 450 28.77 8.69 -7.63
N GLU A 451 28.48 7.44 -7.27
CA GLU A 451 29.06 6.79 -6.08
C GLU A 451 30.60 6.73 -6.17
N THR A 452 31.16 6.51 -7.37
CA THR A 452 32.62 6.55 -7.62
C THR A 452 33.22 7.94 -7.33
N LEU A 453 32.43 9.01 -7.45
CA LEU A 453 32.83 10.38 -7.09
C LEU A 453 32.67 10.66 -5.58
N GLY A 454 32.16 9.71 -4.80
CA GLY A 454 31.83 9.86 -3.38
C GLY A 454 30.44 10.45 -3.13
N ILE A 455 29.57 10.47 -4.14
CA ILE A 455 28.21 11.04 -4.05
C ILE A 455 27.20 9.91 -3.79
N LYS A 456 26.62 9.88 -2.58
CA LYS A 456 25.62 8.86 -2.20
C LYS A 456 24.34 9.07 -3.01
N THR A 457 23.95 8.09 -3.82
CA THR A 457 22.97 8.26 -4.87
C THR A 457 21.70 7.43 -4.66
N TYR A 458 20.57 8.10 -4.56
CA TYR A 458 19.23 7.52 -4.57
C TYR A 458 18.74 7.28 -6.00
N LEU A 459 18.11 6.13 -6.22
CA LEU A 459 17.39 5.81 -7.45
C LEU A 459 15.88 5.74 -7.19
N HIS A 460 15.07 6.43 -8.01
CA HIS A 460 13.63 6.15 -8.06
C HIS A 460 13.43 4.75 -8.62
N ALA A 461 12.75 3.88 -7.86
CA ALA A 461 12.41 2.52 -8.28
C ALA A 461 10.89 2.42 -8.48
N PRO A 462 10.39 2.47 -9.74
CA PRO A 462 8.95 2.55 -10.01
C PRO A 462 8.27 1.18 -10.10
N SER A 463 9.02 0.07 -10.05
CA SER A 463 8.48 -1.28 -10.16
C SER A 463 9.34 -2.32 -9.43
N PRO A 464 8.75 -3.48 -9.06
CA PRO A 464 9.48 -4.56 -8.38
C PRO A 464 10.62 -5.10 -9.25
N LEU A 465 10.39 -5.23 -10.56
CA LEU A 465 11.37 -5.71 -11.52
C LEU A 465 12.60 -4.80 -11.59
N ILE A 466 12.39 -3.48 -11.66
CA ILE A 466 13.48 -2.51 -11.71
C ILE A 466 14.26 -2.51 -10.39
N LEU A 467 13.56 -2.58 -9.25
CA LEU A 467 14.20 -2.68 -7.95
C LEU A 467 15.12 -3.90 -7.85
N ARG A 468 14.67 -5.09 -8.27
CA ARG A 468 15.50 -6.31 -8.30
C ARG A 468 16.78 -6.10 -9.14
N SER A 469 16.63 -5.53 -10.34
CA SER A 469 17.78 -5.24 -11.21
C SER A 469 18.77 -4.28 -10.57
N TYR A 470 18.31 -3.25 -9.86
CA TYR A 470 19.19 -2.34 -9.12
C TYR A 470 19.90 -3.02 -7.94
N LEU A 471 19.19 -3.87 -7.20
CA LEU A 471 19.75 -4.62 -6.07
C LEU A 471 20.87 -5.57 -6.51
N GLU A 472 20.63 -6.33 -7.58
CA GLU A 472 21.61 -7.20 -8.25
C GLU A 472 22.81 -6.41 -8.76
N SER A 473 22.58 -5.18 -9.21
CA SER A 473 23.64 -4.25 -9.64
C SER A 473 24.44 -3.64 -8.49
N GLY A 474 24.09 -3.90 -7.23
CA GLY A 474 24.79 -3.39 -6.05
C GLY A 474 24.26 -2.06 -5.51
N CYS A 475 23.16 -1.52 -6.04
CA CYS A 475 22.55 -0.29 -5.53
C CYS A 475 21.85 -0.56 -4.18
N ARG A 476 21.86 0.44 -3.28
CA ARG A 476 21.35 0.29 -1.90
C ARG A 476 20.45 1.44 -1.44
N ARG A 477 20.22 2.46 -2.26
CA ARG A 477 19.49 3.68 -1.87
C ARG A 477 18.36 3.94 -2.85
N PHE A 478 17.13 3.91 -2.35
CA PHE A 478 15.94 3.87 -3.19
C PHE A 478 14.88 4.86 -2.74
N VAL A 479 14.09 5.32 -3.71
CA VAL A 479 12.85 6.07 -3.49
C VAL A 479 11.70 5.29 -4.10
N PHE A 480 10.65 5.08 -3.31
CA PHE A 480 9.41 4.43 -3.74
C PHE A 480 8.29 5.46 -3.78
N GLU A 481 7.99 5.94 -4.99
CA GLU A 481 7.08 7.06 -5.23
C GLU A 481 5.76 6.60 -5.82
N GLY A 482 4.68 6.70 -5.02
CA GLY A 482 3.32 6.34 -5.44
C GLY A 482 2.67 7.36 -6.37
N ASN A 483 1.68 6.91 -7.15
CA ASN A 483 0.95 7.68 -8.17
C ASN A 483 0.25 8.96 -7.65
N GLU A 484 0.06 9.07 -6.35
CA GLU A 484 -0.56 10.20 -5.66
C GLU A 484 0.38 11.41 -5.54
N CYS A 485 1.67 11.24 -5.83
CA CYS A 485 2.66 12.32 -5.81
C CYS A 485 2.34 13.40 -6.87
N GLY A 486 2.89 14.61 -6.67
CA GLY A 486 2.75 15.70 -7.63
C GLY A 486 3.82 15.67 -8.71
N GLY A 487 3.49 16.06 -9.93
CA GLY A 487 4.42 16.02 -11.06
C GLY A 487 4.34 14.70 -11.84
N HIS A 488 5.45 14.21 -12.37
CA HIS A 488 5.43 12.97 -13.16
C HIS A 488 5.16 11.77 -12.26
N VAL A 489 4.26 10.88 -12.68
CA VAL A 489 3.82 9.76 -11.86
C VAL A 489 3.90 8.43 -12.60
N GLY A 490 4.26 7.37 -11.88
CA GLY A 490 4.13 5.98 -12.35
C GLY A 490 2.69 5.46 -12.18
N PRO A 491 2.35 4.26 -12.70
CA PRO A 491 0.96 3.77 -12.70
C PRO A 491 0.47 3.18 -11.38
N ARG A 492 1.34 2.97 -10.38
CA ARG A 492 1.02 2.25 -9.12
C ARG A 492 0.76 3.22 -7.97
N THR A 493 -0.32 3.01 -7.22
CA THR A 493 -0.60 3.77 -5.98
C THR A 493 0.41 3.42 -4.88
N SER A 494 0.53 4.30 -3.87
CA SER A 494 1.49 4.16 -2.78
C SER A 494 1.40 2.81 -2.08
N PHE A 495 0.23 2.40 -1.59
CA PHE A 495 0.12 1.12 -0.86
C PHE A 495 0.52 -0.08 -1.73
N LEU A 496 0.08 -0.13 -2.99
CA LEU A 496 0.45 -1.21 -3.89
C LEU A 496 1.96 -1.22 -4.17
N LEU A 497 2.54 -0.08 -4.53
CA LEU A 497 3.95 0.02 -4.86
C LEU A 497 4.81 -0.34 -3.64
N TRP A 498 4.53 0.28 -2.49
CA TRP A 498 5.28 0.11 -1.26
C TRP A 498 5.24 -1.33 -0.76
N GLU A 499 4.07 -1.98 -0.83
CA GLU A 499 3.89 -3.39 -0.47
C GLU A 499 4.87 -4.29 -1.26
N GLN A 500 4.85 -4.18 -2.58
CA GLN A 500 5.71 -4.99 -3.44
C GLN A 500 7.20 -4.65 -3.28
N MET A 501 7.54 -3.37 -3.08
CA MET A 501 8.93 -2.98 -2.85
C MET A 501 9.48 -3.53 -1.53
N ILE A 502 8.67 -3.53 -0.47
CA ILE A 502 9.05 -4.12 0.83
C ILE A 502 9.31 -5.61 0.65
N ASP A 503 8.43 -6.34 -0.04
CA ASP A 503 8.64 -7.77 -0.32
C ASP A 503 9.94 -8.03 -1.06
N VAL A 504 10.23 -7.28 -2.13
CA VAL A 504 11.49 -7.40 -2.88
C VAL A 504 12.70 -7.14 -1.98
N LEU A 505 12.65 -6.11 -1.13
CA LEU A 505 13.74 -5.80 -0.21
C LEU A 505 13.95 -6.91 0.82
N LEU A 506 12.87 -7.47 1.39
CA LEU A 506 12.94 -8.54 2.38
C LEU A 506 13.46 -9.84 1.78
N GLU A 507 13.12 -10.14 0.53
CA GLU A 507 13.66 -11.29 -0.21
C GLU A 507 15.16 -11.14 -0.50
N PHE A 508 15.64 -9.92 -0.75
CA PHE A 508 17.05 -9.64 -1.05
C PHE A 508 17.90 -9.34 0.20
N ALA A 509 17.27 -9.08 1.35
CA ALA A 509 17.95 -8.52 2.51
C ALA A 509 19.08 -9.43 3.02
N PRO A 510 20.33 -8.92 3.13
CA PRO A 510 21.41 -9.65 3.79
C PRO A 510 21.14 -9.76 5.30
N PRO A 511 22.00 -10.46 6.08
CA PRO A 511 21.96 -10.40 7.53
C PRO A 511 21.87 -8.96 8.08
N LYS A 512 21.33 -8.81 9.30
CA LYS A 512 20.99 -7.50 9.88
C LYS A 512 22.20 -6.55 9.95
N GLU A 513 23.38 -7.11 10.18
CA GLU A 513 24.65 -6.41 10.31
C GLU A 513 25.06 -5.69 9.01
N GLU A 514 24.68 -6.23 7.85
CA GLU A 514 25.00 -5.71 6.52
C GLU A 514 23.87 -4.84 5.92
N SER A 515 22.69 -4.84 6.54
CA SER A 515 21.52 -4.12 6.04
C SER A 515 21.56 -2.60 6.32
N SER A 516 22.53 -2.13 7.11
CA SER A 516 22.66 -0.72 7.51
C SER A 516 23.08 0.23 6.37
N ASP A 517 23.53 -0.31 5.24
CA ASP A 517 23.84 0.45 4.02
C ASP A 517 22.60 0.82 3.21
N PHE A 518 21.46 0.16 3.48
CA PHE A 518 20.22 0.42 2.76
C PHE A 518 19.55 1.69 3.26
N HIS A 519 19.27 2.60 2.34
CA HIS A 519 18.48 3.80 2.60
C HIS A 519 17.19 3.76 1.78
N ILE A 520 16.04 3.75 2.45
CA ILE A 520 14.74 3.60 1.81
C ILE A 520 13.90 4.85 2.08
N LEU A 521 13.45 5.52 1.03
CA LEU A 521 12.58 6.68 1.11
C LEU A 521 11.21 6.34 0.54
N PHE A 522 10.16 6.47 1.35
CA PHE A 522 8.79 6.41 0.88
C PHE A 522 8.33 7.79 0.44
N ALA A 523 7.65 7.87 -0.71
CA ALA A 523 7.26 9.13 -1.34
C ALA A 523 5.84 9.05 -1.94
N GLY A 524 5.12 10.16 -1.89
CA GLY A 524 3.75 10.26 -2.39
C GLY A 524 2.72 10.26 -1.26
N GLY A 525 1.97 11.35 -1.11
CA GLY A 525 0.89 11.48 -0.13
C GLY A 525 1.28 11.74 1.32
N ILE A 526 2.57 11.71 1.67
CA ILE A 526 3.06 11.92 3.04
C ILE A 526 3.17 13.41 3.34
N HIS A 527 2.55 13.86 4.43
CA HIS A 527 2.55 15.29 4.78
C HIS A 527 2.41 15.61 6.27
N ASP A 528 2.03 14.67 7.11
CA ASP A 528 1.71 14.91 8.52
C ASP A 528 2.05 13.70 9.41
N ALA A 529 1.70 13.82 10.69
CA ALA A 529 1.90 12.77 11.68
C ALA A 529 1.18 11.47 11.35
N LEU A 530 -0.05 11.52 10.82
CA LEU A 530 -0.85 10.33 10.52
C LEU A 530 -0.25 9.55 9.35
N SER A 531 0.03 10.24 8.24
CA SER A 531 0.70 9.64 7.08
C SER A 531 2.10 9.09 7.44
N ALA A 532 2.85 9.80 8.28
CA ALA A 532 4.15 9.31 8.76
C ALA A 532 4.04 8.06 9.64
N LYS A 533 3.08 8.03 10.57
CA LYS A 533 2.77 6.86 11.40
C LYS A 533 2.47 5.65 10.51
N MET A 534 1.60 5.81 9.50
CA MET A 534 1.25 4.74 8.56
C MET A 534 2.49 4.19 7.85
N VAL A 535 3.39 5.07 7.36
CA VAL A 535 4.65 4.66 6.72
C VAL A 535 5.58 3.94 7.69
N ALA A 536 5.75 4.47 8.92
CA ALA A 536 6.61 3.84 9.93
C ALA A 536 6.12 2.43 10.28
N THR A 537 4.81 2.23 10.43
CA THR A 537 4.20 0.91 10.67
C THR A 537 4.38 -0.01 9.46
N MET A 538 4.13 0.47 8.24
CA MET A 538 4.30 -0.34 7.03
C MET A 538 5.76 -0.80 6.84
N ALA A 539 6.72 0.08 7.10
CA ALA A 539 8.14 -0.16 6.91
C ALA A 539 8.82 -0.85 8.12
N ALA A 540 8.05 -1.24 9.14
CA ALA A 540 8.56 -1.87 10.34
C ALA A 540 9.42 -3.13 10.05
N PRO A 541 9.07 -4.02 9.11
CA PRO A 541 9.91 -5.18 8.76
C PRO A 541 11.30 -4.79 8.22
N LEU A 542 11.37 -3.73 7.41
CA LEU A 542 12.65 -3.23 6.88
C LEU A 542 13.53 -2.68 8.00
N SER A 543 12.91 -1.91 8.89
CA SER A 543 13.61 -1.31 10.05
C SER A 543 14.10 -2.39 11.02
N LYS A 544 13.31 -3.46 11.24
CA LYS A 544 13.71 -4.63 12.03
C LYS A 544 14.94 -5.33 11.45
N LYS A 545 15.06 -5.36 10.12
CA LYS A 545 16.22 -5.86 9.38
C LYS A 545 17.41 -4.90 9.41
N GLY A 546 17.29 -3.70 9.97
CA GLY A 546 18.39 -2.73 10.10
C GLY A 546 18.51 -1.76 8.92
N MET A 547 17.58 -1.79 7.97
CA MET A 547 17.53 -0.80 6.89
C MET A 547 17.12 0.57 7.42
N LYS A 548 17.71 1.64 6.88
CA LYS A 548 17.42 3.01 7.30
C LYS A 548 16.25 3.56 6.49
N VAL A 549 15.13 3.82 7.16
CA VAL A 549 13.88 4.26 6.54
C VAL A 549 13.67 5.76 6.77
N GLY A 550 13.11 6.43 5.78
CA GLY A 550 12.73 7.84 5.84
C GLY A 550 11.63 8.16 4.83
N VAL A 551 11.32 9.45 4.71
CA VAL A 551 10.28 9.94 3.81
C VAL A 551 10.81 11.02 2.88
N LEU A 552 10.34 11.02 1.63
CA LEU A 552 10.57 12.10 0.68
C LEU A 552 9.27 12.89 0.50
N VAL A 553 9.37 14.20 0.78
CA VAL A 553 8.23 15.11 0.83
C VAL A 553 8.41 16.19 -0.24
N GLY A 554 7.37 16.40 -1.05
CA GLY A 554 7.32 17.41 -2.11
C GLY A 554 6.21 18.43 -1.85
N THR A 555 4.98 18.04 -2.13
CA THR A 555 3.79 18.92 -2.07
C THR A 555 3.63 19.65 -0.74
N ALA A 556 3.90 19.03 0.40
CA ALA A 556 3.71 19.67 1.71
C ALA A 556 4.58 20.93 1.90
N TYR A 557 5.77 20.97 1.26
CA TYR A 557 6.63 22.16 1.30
C TYR A 557 5.99 23.38 0.61
N LEU A 558 5.07 23.18 -0.34
CA LEU A 558 4.39 24.27 -1.05
C LEU A 558 3.47 25.09 -0.12
N TYR A 559 3.13 24.54 1.05
CA TYR A 559 2.33 25.19 2.10
C TYR A 559 3.18 25.88 3.17
N THR A 560 4.51 25.90 3.00
CA THR A 560 5.42 26.54 3.97
C THR A 560 5.56 28.03 3.67
N LYS A 561 5.71 28.86 4.72
CA LYS A 561 6.00 30.29 4.59
C LYS A 561 7.30 30.51 3.82
N GLU A 562 8.28 29.66 4.09
CA GLU A 562 9.61 29.67 3.51
C GLU A 562 9.58 29.44 1.99
N ALA A 563 8.69 28.59 1.48
CA ALA A 563 8.57 28.36 0.04
C ALA A 563 8.25 29.65 -0.75
N VAL A 564 7.44 30.55 -0.18
CA VAL A 564 7.18 31.86 -0.78
C VAL A 564 8.32 32.83 -0.48
N ALA A 565 8.76 32.90 0.79
CA ALA A 565 9.77 33.86 1.23
C ALA A 565 11.13 33.70 0.51
N THR A 566 11.52 32.48 0.14
CA THR A 566 12.75 32.21 -0.59
C THR A 566 12.59 32.25 -2.11
N GLY A 567 11.37 32.50 -2.61
CA GLY A 567 11.08 32.49 -4.05
C GLY A 567 11.07 31.10 -4.69
N ALA A 568 10.90 30.04 -3.89
CA ALA A 568 10.69 28.69 -4.43
C ALA A 568 9.40 28.65 -5.26
N ILE A 569 8.34 29.26 -4.74
CA ILE A 569 7.10 29.54 -5.47
C ILE A 569 6.65 30.99 -5.22
N VAL A 570 5.79 31.52 -6.09
CA VAL A 570 5.08 32.78 -5.85
C VAL A 570 3.81 32.56 -5.01
N GLU A 571 3.36 33.61 -4.33
CA GLU A 571 2.16 33.59 -3.45
C GLU A 571 0.92 33.04 -4.16
N GLN A 572 0.71 33.39 -5.43
CA GLN A 572 -0.43 32.90 -6.20
C GLN A 572 -0.41 31.37 -6.36
N PHE A 573 0.76 30.72 -6.46
CA PHE A 573 0.83 29.27 -6.48
C PHE A 573 0.33 28.70 -5.14
N GLN A 574 0.83 29.23 -4.03
CA GLN A 574 0.46 28.77 -2.69
C GLN A 574 -1.05 28.95 -2.44
N LYS A 575 -1.62 30.07 -2.88
CA LYS A 575 -3.07 30.30 -2.84
C LYS A 575 -3.85 29.23 -3.62
N LYS A 576 -3.42 28.90 -4.84
CA LYS A 576 -4.04 27.84 -5.63
C LYS A 576 -3.88 26.45 -5.02
N ALA A 577 -2.76 26.20 -4.34
CA ALA A 577 -2.58 24.97 -3.57
C ALA A 577 -3.59 24.88 -2.41
N LEU A 578 -3.78 25.94 -1.63
CA LEU A 578 -4.78 26.01 -0.55
C LEU A 578 -6.21 25.78 -1.05
N ASP A 579 -6.56 26.40 -2.19
CA ASP A 579 -7.87 26.27 -2.84
C ASP A 579 -8.09 24.88 -3.51
N CYS A 580 -7.07 24.00 -3.53
CA CYS A 580 -7.12 22.75 -4.30
C CYS A 580 -7.74 21.59 -3.52
N ASP A 581 -8.93 21.17 -3.91
CA ASP A 581 -9.59 19.98 -3.36
C ASP A 581 -9.35 18.72 -4.19
N GLN A 582 -8.99 18.86 -5.47
CA GLN A 582 -8.84 17.75 -6.40
C GLN A 582 -7.68 17.99 -7.38
N THR A 583 -7.00 16.89 -7.73
CA THR A 583 -5.95 16.87 -8.75
C THR A 583 -6.40 16.06 -9.95
N VAL A 584 -5.76 16.28 -11.10
CA VAL A 584 -5.99 15.55 -12.34
C VAL A 584 -4.68 14.99 -12.87
N LEU A 585 -4.78 13.95 -13.70
CA LEU A 585 -3.66 13.40 -14.45
C LEU A 585 -3.74 13.85 -15.91
N LEU A 586 -2.70 14.54 -16.38
CA LEU A 586 -2.51 14.85 -17.78
C LEU A 586 -1.65 13.75 -18.41
N GLU A 587 -2.28 12.84 -19.15
CA GLU A 587 -1.60 11.68 -19.75
C GLU A 587 -1.17 11.99 -21.19
N THR A 588 0.14 11.98 -21.43
CA THR A 588 0.77 12.16 -22.75
C THR A 588 0.93 10.84 -23.51
N GLY A 589 0.93 9.71 -22.79
CA GLY A 589 0.91 8.37 -23.35
C GLY A 589 0.93 7.30 -22.27
N PRO A 590 0.86 6.01 -22.64
CA PRO A 590 0.80 4.91 -21.67
C PRO A 590 1.94 4.97 -20.66
N GLY A 591 1.59 5.02 -19.37
CA GLY A 591 2.55 5.12 -18.27
C GLY A 591 3.27 6.47 -18.15
N HIS A 592 2.84 7.50 -18.88
CA HIS A 592 3.39 8.85 -18.86
C HIS A 592 2.29 9.84 -18.51
N ALA A 593 2.23 10.20 -17.23
CA ALA A 593 1.23 11.14 -16.73
C ALA A 593 1.86 12.15 -15.78
N ILE A 594 1.29 13.35 -15.76
CA ILE A 594 1.64 14.43 -14.85
C ILE A 594 0.44 14.76 -13.98
N ARG A 595 0.63 14.72 -12.66
CA ARG A 595 -0.37 15.16 -11.68
C ARG A 595 -0.25 16.64 -11.38
N CYS A 596 -1.36 17.37 -11.52
CA CYS A 596 -1.45 18.78 -11.21
C CYS A 596 -2.86 19.19 -10.73
N ILE A 597 -2.98 20.43 -10.26
CA ILE A 597 -4.27 21.05 -9.96
C ILE A 597 -5.16 21.06 -11.22
N LYS A 598 -6.45 20.78 -11.04
CA LYS A 598 -7.48 21.00 -12.06
C LYS A 598 -7.57 22.49 -12.43
N SER A 599 -7.06 22.87 -13.59
CA SER A 599 -6.96 24.25 -14.06
C SER A 599 -7.44 24.38 -15.52
N PRO A 600 -7.70 25.61 -16.04
CA PRO A 600 -8.13 25.80 -17.43
C PRO A 600 -7.19 25.19 -18.47
N TYR A 601 -5.90 25.05 -18.15
CA TYR A 601 -4.91 24.38 -19.00
C TYR A 601 -5.27 22.92 -19.31
N GLN A 602 -5.96 22.21 -18.42
CA GLN A 602 -6.42 20.84 -18.69
C GLN A 602 -7.30 20.79 -19.93
N ASN A 603 -8.24 21.73 -20.09
CA ASN A 603 -9.14 21.76 -21.25
C ASN A 603 -8.36 22.03 -22.55
N GLU A 604 -7.34 22.89 -22.50
CA GLU A 604 -6.43 23.14 -23.62
C GLU A 604 -5.66 21.86 -24.01
N PHE A 605 -5.14 21.15 -23.01
CA PHE A 605 -4.42 19.90 -23.18
C PHE A 605 -5.31 18.81 -23.79
N GLU A 606 -6.50 18.57 -23.22
CA GLU A 606 -7.42 17.53 -23.70
C GLU A 606 -7.92 17.79 -25.12
N LYS A 607 -8.27 19.05 -25.44
CA LYS A 607 -8.64 19.43 -26.80
C LYS A 607 -7.50 19.17 -27.79
N ARG A 608 -6.26 19.52 -27.42
CA ARG A 608 -5.12 19.30 -28.29
C ARG A 608 -4.80 17.81 -28.47
N LYS A 609 -4.97 17.02 -27.41
CA LYS A 609 -4.85 15.56 -27.46
C LYS A 609 -5.87 14.95 -28.43
N GLU A 610 -7.10 15.40 -28.43
CA GLU A 610 -8.14 14.95 -29.38
C GLU A 610 -7.78 15.27 -30.82
N GLU A 611 -7.42 16.52 -31.10
CA GLU A 611 -7.00 16.94 -32.44
C GLU A 611 -5.84 16.11 -32.98
N LEU A 612 -4.93 15.68 -32.11
CA LEU A 612 -3.78 14.87 -32.47
C LEU A 612 -4.13 13.40 -32.71
N LEU A 613 -5.00 12.82 -31.89
CA LEU A 613 -5.48 11.45 -32.05
C LEU A 613 -6.32 11.28 -33.33
N ASP A 614 -7.14 12.27 -33.68
CA ASP A 614 -7.94 12.25 -34.90
C ASP A 614 -7.10 12.37 -36.19
N LYS A 615 -5.97 13.10 -36.12
CA LYS A 615 -5.14 13.41 -37.29
C LYS A 615 -3.96 12.45 -37.48
N SER A 616 -3.43 11.87 -36.41
CA SER A 616 -2.19 11.09 -36.45
C SER A 616 -2.43 9.60 -36.29
N LYS A 617 -2.01 8.81 -37.29
CA LYS A 617 -1.90 7.35 -37.16
C LYS A 617 -0.66 6.92 -36.34
N ASN A 618 0.21 7.85 -35.94
CA ASN A 618 1.45 7.56 -35.22
C ASN A 618 1.39 8.04 -33.76
N LYS A 619 1.22 7.10 -32.84
CA LYS A 619 1.13 7.34 -31.38
C LYS A 619 2.39 7.99 -30.79
N GLY A 620 3.58 7.74 -31.36
CA GLY A 620 4.84 8.32 -30.88
C GLY A 620 4.92 9.83 -31.08
N LEU A 621 4.50 10.31 -32.26
CA LEU A 621 4.45 11.74 -32.57
C LEU A 621 3.42 12.49 -31.70
N VAL A 622 2.29 11.86 -31.37
CA VAL A 622 1.29 12.43 -30.46
C VAL A 622 1.89 12.70 -29.09
N LYS A 623 2.62 11.72 -28.53
CA LYS A 623 3.28 11.86 -27.23
C LYS A 623 4.26 13.04 -27.23
N GLU A 624 5.15 13.11 -28.21
CA GLU A 624 6.17 14.18 -28.30
C GLU A 624 5.52 15.57 -28.38
N GLU A 625 4.46 15.73 -29.17
CA GLU A 625 3.74 17.00 -29.25
C GLU A 625 3.05 17.38 -27.93
N LEU A 626 2.44 16.42 -27.23
CA LEU A 626 1.81 16.67 -25.93
C LEU A 626 2.84 17.06 -24.86
N GLU A 627 4.01 16.42 -24.83
CA GLU A 627 5.12 16.78 -23.94
C GLU A 627 5.61 18.21 -24.22
N LEU A 628 5.67 18.63 -25.48
CA LEU A 628 6.04 20.00 -25.85
C LEU A 628 5.04 21.04 -25.33
N LEU A 629 3.76 20.70 -25.19
CA LEU A 629 2.75 21.62 -24.62
C LEU A 629 3.01 21.94 -23.15
N HIS A 630 3.63 21.02 -22.41
CA HIS A 630 3.96 21.22 -21.00
C HIS A 630 5.16 22.17 -20.81
N LEU A 631 5.94 22.42 -21.87
CA LEU A 631 7.17 23.19 -21.78
C LEU A 631 6.92 24.61 -21.24
N GLY A 632 7.53 24.91 -20.10
CA GLY A 632 7.44 26.23 -19.46
C GLY A 632 6.16 26.47 -18.65
N ARG A 633 5.15 25.60 -18.71
CA ARG A 633 3.88 25.74 -17.98
C ARG A 633 4.07 25.73 -16.46
N LEU A 634 4.99 24.91 -15.97
CA LEU A 634 5.36 24.90 -14.55
C LEU A 634 6.07 26.18 -14.13
N ARG A 635 6.89 26.82 -14.99
CA ARG A 635 7.54 28.10 -14.67
C ARG A 635 6.51 29.23 -14.59
N ILE A 636 5.50 29.21 -15.46
CA ILE A 636 4.37 30.15 -15.38
C ILE A 636 3.71 30.00 -14.00
N ALA A 637 3.34 28.78 -13.62
CA ALA A 637 2.71 28.52 -12.31
C ALA A 637 3.61 28.91 -11.13
N SER A 638 4.82 28.36 -11.04
CA SER A 638 5.70 28.49 -9.86
C SER A 638 6.37 29.84 -9.73
N LYS A 639 6.76 30.48 -10.86
CA LYS A 639 7.54 31.73 -10.84
C LYS A 639 6.77 32.94 -11.33
N GLY A 640 5.57 32.78 -11.88
CA GLY A 640 4.84 33.89 -12.52
C GLY A 640 5.57 34.43 -13.76
N LEU A 641 6.34 33.60 -14.47
CA LEU A 641 7.18 34.02 -15.60
C LEU A 641 6.89 33.23 -16.88
N LEU A 642 6.54 33.94 -17.95
CA LEU A 642 6.40 33.41 -19.30
C LEU A 642 7.65 33.72 -20.13
N ARG A 643 8.06 32.79 -21.00
CA ARG A 643 9.09 33.04 -22.00
C ARG A 643 8.44 33.46 -23.31
N ASP A 644 8.79 34.66 -23.77
CA ASP A 644 8.28 35.29 -24.98
C ASP A 644 9.47 35.85 -25.79
N GLY A 645 9.61 35.43 -27.05
CA GLY A 645 10.73 35.81 -27.91
C GLY A 645 12.13 35.55 -27.30
N GLY A 646 12.27 34.54 -26.43
CA GLY A 646 13.52 34.20 -25.74
C GLY A 646 13.79 34.99 -24.44
N LYS A 647 12.99 36.01 -24.12
CA LYS A 647 13.07 36.78 -22.86
C LYS A 647 12.01 36.32 -21.87
N LEU A 648 12.26 36.51 -20.57
CA LEU A 648 11.28 36.25 -19.52
C LEU A 648 10.52 37.53 -19.21
N ARG A 649 9.19 37.43 -19.11
CA ARG A 649 8.31 38.51 -18.62
C ARG A 649 7.42 38.00 -17.49
N PRO A 650 7.05 38.86 -16.52
CA PRO A 650 5.99 38.55 -15.57
C PRO A 650 4.65 38.33 -16.29
N VAL A 651 3.79 37.53 -15.67
CA VAL A 651 2.40 37.32 -16.09
C VAL A 651 1.45 37.82 -15.01
N GLU A 652 0.30 38.33 -15.44
CA GLU A 652 -0.81 38.69 -14.55
C GLU A 652 -1.45 37.43 -13.94
N GLU A 653 -2.11 37.56 -12.78
CA GLU A 653 -2.70 36.41 -12.07
C GLU A 653 -3.62 35.55 -12.94
N LYS A 654 -4.45 36.19 -13.78
CA LYS A 654 -5.39 35.48 -14.66
C LYS A 654 -4.65 34.67 -15.74
N GLU A 655 -3.58 35.24 -16.31
CA GLU A 655 -2.74 34.57 -17.29
C GLU A 655 -1.97 33.42 -16.63
N GLN A 656 -1.45 33.64 -15.42
CA GLN A 656 -0.79 32.62 -14.62
C GLN A 656 -1.71 31.43 -14.32
N TRP A 657 -2.96 31.68 -13.91
CA TRP A 657 -3.93 30.62 -13.64
C TRP A 657 -4.33 29.86 -14.91
N SER A 658 -4.56 30.57 -16.01
CA SER A 658 -5.01 29.97 -17.25
C SER A 658 -3.94 29.12 -17.94
N LEU A 659 -2.68 29.56 -17.91
CA LEU A 659 -1.60 28.93 -18.66
C LEU A 659 -0.67 28.09 -17.77
N GLY A 660 -0.73 28.25 -16.45
CA GLY A 660 0.15 27.56 -15.52
C GLY A 660 -0.26 26.10 -15.28
N MET A 661 0.75 25.24 -15.15
CA MET A 661 0.57 23.86 -14.68
C MET A 661 1.09 23.75 -13.25
N TYR A 662 0.18 23.60 -12.30
CA TYR A 662 0.46 23.59 -10.86
C TYR A 662 0.65 22.14 -10.40
N MET A 663 1.87 21.62 -10.54
CA MET A 663 2.19 20.25 -10.12
C MET A 663 2.03 20.11 -8.60
N ILE A 664 1.11 19.25 -8.18
CA ILE A 664 0.79 19.01 -6.77
C ILE A 664 0.22 17.59 -6.62
N GLY A 665 0.47 16.96 -5.47
CA GLY A 665 -0.04 15.63 -5.14
C GLY A 665 -1.45 15.64 -4.55
N GLN A 666 -2.09 14.48 -4.47
CA GLN A 666 -3.47 14.34 -4.00
C GLN A 666 -3.68 14.83 -2.56
N LEU A 667 -2.64 14.83 -1.72
CA LEU A 667 -2.69 15.34 -0.35
C LEU A 667 -3.12 16.81 -0.21
N SER A 668 -3.18 17.58 -1.32
CA SER A 668 -3.68 18.95 -1.32
C SER A 668 -5.12 19.09 -0.80
N SER A 669 -5.92 18.02 -0.92
CA SER A 669 -7.28 17.98 -0.37
C SER A 669 -7.33 18.13 1.16
N MET A 670 -6.27 17.72 1.87
CA MET A 670 -6.20 17.76 3.34
C MET A 670 -5.43 18.98 3.87
N ARG A 671 -4.48 19.53 3.10
CA ARG A 671 -3.70 20.70 3.56
C ARG A 671 -4.39 22.02 3.21
N LYS A 672 -5.03 22.62 4.20
CA LYS A 672 -5.78 23.89 4.05
C LYS A 672 -5.18 25.08 4.80
N GLN A 673 -3.97 24.93 5.35
CA GLN A 673 -3.32 25.96 6.15
C GLN A 673 -1.84 26.12 5.79
N ILE A 674 -1.35 27.35 5.91
CA ILE A 674 0.07 27.68 5.80
C ILE A 674 0.78 27.31 7.10
N THR A 675 1.95 26.70 6.99
CA THR A 675 2.79 26.29 8.12
C THR A 675 4.24 26.78 7.93
N THR A 676 5.13 26.53 8.88
CA THR A 676 6.58 26.67 8.70
C THR A 676 7.21 25.34 8.29
N MET A 677 8.41 25.36 7.72
CA MET A 677 9.18 24.13 7.47
C MET A 677 9.45 23.37 8.78
N TYR A 678 9.75 24.09 9.86
CA TYR A 678 9.99 23.48 11.17
C TYR A 678 8.77 22.72 11.70
N GLU A 679 7.61 23.38 11.73
CA GLU A 679 6.34 22.76 12.14
C GLU A 679 5.98 21.56 11.27
N LEU A 680 6.19 21.65 9.95
CA LEU A 680 6.00 20.53 9.03
C LEU A 680 6.89 19.34 9.42
N HIS A 681 8.18 19.58 9.67
CA HIS A 681 9.11 18.50 10.02
C HIS A 681 8.81 17.90 11.38
N GLN A 682 8.49 18.72 12.40
CA GLN A 682 8.07 18.24 13.71
C GLN A 682 6.80 17.40 13.62
N ASN A 683 5.82 17.85 12.83
CA ASN A 683 4.57 17.11 12.68
C ASN A 683 4.78 15.74 12.01
N ILE A 684 5.57 15.68 10.93
CA ILE A 684 5.88 14.41 10.27
C ILE A 684 6.71 13.49 11.18
N SER A 685 7.71 14.03 11.88
CA SER A 685 8.71 13.22 12.59
C SER A 685 8.38 13.03 14.08
N GLU A 686 8.41 14.11 14.87
CA GLU A 686 8.21 14.06 16.33
C GLU A 686 6.80 13.58 16.67
N GLU A 687 5.78 14.19 16.07
CA GLU A 687 4.39 13.85 16.34
C GLU A 687 4.02 12.49 15.72
N GLY A 688 4.51 12.17 14.52
CA GLY A 688 4.35 10.84 13.92
C GLY A 688 4.89 9.72 14.81
N ALA A 689 6.11 9.87 15.33
CA ALA A 689 6.71 8.91 16.26
C ALA A 689 5.91 8.81 17.57
N ARG A 690 5.40 9.93 18.10
CA ARG A 690 4.52 9.94 19.27
C ARG A 690 3.25 9.12 19.04
N LEU A 691 2.61 9.22 17.87
CA LEU A 691 1.43 8.44 17.54
C LEU A 691 1.73 6.94 17.39
N VAL A 692 2.90 6.57 16.85
CA VAL A 692 3.35 5.17 16.81
C VAL A 692 3.51 4.60 18.22
N LEU A 693 4.12 5.36 19.14
CA LEU A 693 4.27 4.96 20.54
C LEU A 693 2.90 4.82 21.27
N ALA A 694 1.94 5.68 20.94
CA ALA A 694 0.60 5.61 21.52
C ALA A 694 -0.14 4.31 21.18
N ASP A 695 0.00 3.80 19.94
CA ASP A 695 -0.57 2.51 19.54
C ASP A 695 0.00 1.35 20.35
N ARG A 696 1.30 1.38 20.69
CA ARG A 696 1.94 0.37 21.54
C ARG A 696 1.37 0.32 22.95
N VAL A 697 1.06 1.47 23.54
CA VAL A 697 0.47 1.53 24.89
C VAL A 697 -0.95 0.97 24.87
N GLN A 698 -1.70 1.22 23.79
CA GLN A 698 -3.05 0.70 23.62
C GLN A 698 -3.10 -0.81 23.32
N SER A 699 -2.06 -1.38 22.69
CA SER A 699 -1.97 -2.81 22.38
C SER A 699 -1.43 -3.68 23.51
N ASN A 700 -0.91 -3.09 24.59
CA ASN A 700 -0.30 -3.83 25.72
C ASN A 700 -1.08 -3.59 27.03
N PRO A 701 -2.21 -4.29 27.26
CA PRO A 701 -3.02 -4.16 28.46
C PRO A 701 -2.41 -5.00 29.59
N LEU A 702 -1.20 -4.67 30.06
CA LEU A 702 -0.66 -5.32 31.26
C LEU A 702 -1.26 -4.78 32.57
N ILE A 703 -2.16 -3.81 32.50
CA ILE A 703 -2.90 -3.30 33.67
C ILE A 703 -4.28 -2.87 33.15
N GLU A 704 -5.36 -3.41 33.74
CA GLU A 704 -6.78 -3.09 33.46
C GLU A 704 -7.48 -3.76 32.27
N ALA A 705 -7.80 -5.06 32.39
CA ALA A 705 -9.12 -5.63 32.04
C ALA A 705 -9.13 -7.15 32.24
N ASP A 706 -8.90 -7.59 33.47
CA ASP A 706 -9.47 -8.86 33.92
C ASP A 706 -10.98 -8.64 34.14
N ARG A 707 -11.82 -9.51 33.57
CA ARG A 707 -13.30 -9.67 33.77
C ARG A 707 -14.31 -9.06 32.77
N SER A 708 -14.24 -9.32 31.45
CA SER A 708 -15.51 -9.35 30.66
C SER A 708 -15.56 -10.05 29.29
N ASN A 709 -14.54 -10.75 28.78
CA ASN A 709 -14.64 -11.39 27.44
C ASN A 709 -14.13 -12.83 27.41
N ASP A 710 -14.81 -13.71 28.15
CA ASP A 710 -14.46 -15.11 28.30
C ASP A 710 -15.43 -16.04 27.54
N THR A 711 -15.64 -15.82 26.24
CA THR A 711 -16.58 -16.66 25.44
C THR A 711 -16.04 -17.26 24.15
N LEU A 712 -14.73 -17.22 23.85
CA LEU A 712 -14.19 -17.90 22.65
C LEU A 712 -12.76 -18.48 22.78
N LYS A 713 -12.36 -18.95 23.96
CA LYS A 713 -11.27 -19.95 24.06
C LYS A 713 -11.80 -21.09 24.91
N GLU A 714 -11.90 -22.30 24.34
CA GLU A 714 -12.09 -23.47 25.18
C GLU A 714 -10.95 -23.49 26.22
N PRO A 715 -11.25 -23.50 27.52
CA PRO A 715 -10.22 -23.52 28.54
C PRO A 715 -9.45 -24.85 28.44
N VAL A 716 -8.23 -24.78 27.90
CA VAL A 716 -7.33 -25.93 27.85
C VAL A 716 -6.68 -26.10 29.22
N ALA A 717 -7.03 -27.18 29.92
CA ALA A 717 -6.35 -27.58 31.14
C ALA A 717 -5.18 -28.51 30.80
N ILE A 718 -3.95 -28.10 31.13
CA ILE A 718 -2.80 -29.00 31.15
C ILE A 718 -2.90 -29.83 32.43
N VAL A 719 -3.33 -31.07 32.31
CA VAL A 719 -3.55 -31.97 33.46
C VAL A 719 -2.36 -32.91 33.76
N GLY A 720 -1.32 -32.88 32.92
CA GLY A 720 -0.11 -33.69 33.09
C GLY A 720 0.97 -33.34 32.07
N MET A 721 2.22 -33.70 32.37
CA MET A 721 3.38 -33.52 31.49
C MET A 721 4.42 -34.60 31.78
N ALA A 722 5.01 -35.17 30.73
CA ALA A 722 6.06 -36.19 30.80
C ALA A 722 7.07 -35.96 29.66
N CYS A 723 8.34 -36.32 29.87
CA CYS A 723 9.38 -36.18 28.83
C CYS A 723 10.54 -37.16 29.01
N ASN A 724 11.16 -37.54 27.90
CA ASN A 724 12.48 -38.17 27.85
C ASN A 724 13.39 -37.32 26.95
N LEU A 725 14.39 -36.68 27.55
CA LEU A 725 15.29 -35.71 26.91
C LEU A 725 16.76 -36.04 27.24
N PRO A 726 17.74 -35.49 26.51
CA PRO A 726 19.15 -35.66 26.85
C PRO A 726 19.45 -35.24 28.30
N LEU A 727 20.11 -36.14 29.04
CA LEU A 727 20.37 -36.02 30.49
C LEU A 727 19.12 -35.84 31.38
N SER A 728 17.92 -36.19 30.91
CA SER A 728 16.69 -36.07 31.68
C SER A 728 15.64 -37.12 31.32
N ASN A 729 15.32 -37.99 32.27
CA ASN A 729 14.32 -39.05 32.05
C ASN A 729 12.91 -38.67 32.53
N ASP A 730 12.75 -37.46 33.10
CA ASP A 730 11.46 -36.95 33.56
C ASP A 730 11.44 -35.40 33.55
N VAL A 731 10.25 -34.83 33.75
CA VAL A 731 10.03 -33.38 33.75
C VAL A 731 10.73 -32.68 34.91
N GLU A 732 10.85 -33.32 36.07
CA GLU A 732 11.45 -32.72 37.26
C GLU A 732 12.97 -32.58 37.10
N GLN A 733 13.61 -33.61 36.54
CA GLN A 733 15.01 -33.59 36.17
C GLN A 733 15.28 -32.58 35.06
N PHE A 734 14.37 -32.45 34.09
CA PHE A 734 14.52 -31.46 33.03
C PHE A 734 14.46 -30.04 33.60
N TRP A 735 13.51 -29.82 34.51
CA TRP A 735 13.38 -28.55 35.23
C TRP A 735 14.63 -28.22 36.04
N ARG A 736 15.16 -29.19 36.79
CA ARG A 736 16.44 -29.03 37.51
C ARG A 736 17.59 -28.69 36.57
N ASN A 737 17.70 -29.38 35.43
CA ASN A 737 18.75 -29.11 34.43
C ASN A 737 18.68 -27.67 33.90
N ILE A 738 17.49 -27.11 33.70
CA ILE A 738 17.31 -25.70 33.30
C ILE A 738 17.80 -24.76 34.41
N LEU A 739 17.37 -25.00 35.66
CA LEU A 739 17.75 -24.16 36.80
C LEU A 739 19.26 -24.18 37.05
N ASP A 740 19.88 -25.35 36.91
CA ASP A 740 21.31 -25.59 37.12
C ASP A 740 22.17 -25.27 35.87
N ARG A 741 21.54 -24.83 34.77
CA ARG A 741 22.19 -24.50 33.49
C ARG A 741 23.04 -25.65 32.93
N VAL A 742 22.54 -26.87 33.06
CA VAL A 742 23.21 -28.08 32.56
C VAL A 742 23.25 -28.06 31.04
N ASN A 743 24.44 -28.22 30.46
CA ASN A 743 24.60 -28.44 29.02
C ASN A 743 24.49 -29.94 28.71
N ALA A 744 23.43 -30.33 27.99
CA ALA A 744 23.17 -31.71 27.59
C ALA A 744 23.70 -32.07 26.20
N ILE A 745 24.57 -31.22 25.62
CA ILE A 745 25.21 -31.45 24.33
C ILE A 745 26.58 -32.08 24.55
N GLU A 746 26.79 -33.25 23.96
CA GLU A 746 28.05 -34.01 24.00
C GLU A 746 28.48 -34.43 22.60
N GLU A 747 29.72 -34.94 22.46
CA GLU A 747 30.14 -35.53 21.19
C GLU A 747 29.35 -36.82 20.93
N VAL A 748 29.11 -37.16 19.65
CA VAL A 748 28.41 -38.39 19.28
C VAL A 748 29.03 -39.59 20.02
N PRO A 749 28.24 -40.33 20.84
CA PRO A 749 28.76 -41.45 21.60
C PRO A 749 29.35 -42.53 20.68
N ALA A 750 30.44 -43.17 21.12
CA ALA A 750 31.09 -44.24 20.37
C ALA A 750 30.17 -45.45 20.08
N SER A 751 29.07 -45.60 20.83
CA SER A 751 28.03 -46.62 20.62
C SER A 751 27.14 -46.38 19.39
N HIS A 752 27.11 -45.16 18.84
CA HIS A 752 26.29 -44.80 17.69
C HIS A 752 27.08 -44.97 16.38
N TRP A 753 27.77 -43.92 15.94
CA TRP A 753 28.65 -43.97 14.79
C TRP A 753 29.98 -43.28 15.12
N SER A 754 31.07 -43.72 14.48
CA SER A 754 32.39 -43.10 14.63
C SER A 754 32.42 -41.77 13.88
N TRP A 755 32.08 -40.70 14.59
CA TRP A 755 32.01 -39.35 14.02
C TRP A 755 33.36 -38.92 13.44
N GLU A 756 34.49 -39.46 13.91
CA GLU A 756 35.83 -39.15 13.39
C GLU A 756 35.97 -39.49 11.90
N LYS A 757 35.20 -40.48 11.40
CA LYS A 757 35.20 -40.85 9.98
C LYS A 757 34.36 -39.92 9.12
N PHE A 758 33.39 -39.24 9.72
CA PHE A 758 32.38 -38.47 9.02
C PHE A 758 32.47 -36.97 9.26
N TYR A 759 33.19 -36.51 10.27
CA TYR A 759 33.31 -35.08 10.59
C TYR A 759 34.41 -34.40 9.77
N ASP A 760 34.11 -33.20 9.27
CA ASP A 760 35.09 -32.27 8.70
C ASP A 760 34.75 -30.84 9.13
N PRO A 761 35.73 -30.01 9.58
CA PRO A 761 35.49 -28.61 9.87
C PRO A 761 35.12 -27.77 8.64
N ASP A 762 35.43 -28.21 7.42
CA ASP A 762 35.00 -27.57 6.18
C ASP A 762 33.55 -27.94 5.82
N ARG A 763 32.68 -26.92 5.75
CA ARG A 763 31.25 -27.10 5.45
C ARG A 763 30.98 -27.54 4.02
N PHE A 764 31.96 -27.45 3.13
CA PHE A 764 31.84 -27.83 1.73
C PHE A 764 32.50 -29.18 1.42
N ALA A 765 33.05 -29.87 2.42
CA ALA A 765 33.61 -31.20 2.24
C ALA A 765 32.51 -32.22 1.86
N THR A 766 32.67 -32.86 0.71
CA THR A 766 31.72 -33.86 0.20
C THR A 766 31.61 -35.06 1.14
N ASP A 767 30.38 -35.51 1.39
CA ASP A 767 30.05 -36.66 2.25
C ASP A 767 30.56 -36.56 3.70
N LYS A 768 30.71 -35.33 4.22
CA LYS A 768 31.09 -35.04 5.61
C LYS A 768 30.01 -34.29 6.37
N ALA A 769 29.90 -34.56 7.67
CA ALA A 769 29.08 -33.86 8.63
C ALA A 769 29.87 -32.70 9.26
N ILE A 770 29.22 -31.55 9.38
CA ILE A 770 29.81 -30.32 9.92
C ILE A 770 29.77 -30.22 11.45
N SER A 771 29.15 -31.20 12.11
CA SER A 771 29.03 -31.27 13.57
C SER A 771 29.32 -32.68 14.05
N LYS A 772 30.03 -32.74 15.17
CA LYS A 772 30.23 -33.94 15.99
C LYS A 772 29.46 -33.90 17.31
N TRP A 773 28.67 -32.86 17.53
CA TRP A 773 27.96 -32.57 18.78
C TRP A 773 26.46 -32.83 18.63
N GLY A 774 25.84 -33.41 19.65
CA GLY A 774 24.41 -33.68 19.72
C GLY A 774 23.93 -33.90 21.15
N GLY A 775 22.60 -33.94 21.34
CA GLY A 775 21.99 -34.38 22.60
C GLY A 775 21.45 -35.79 22.44
N PHE A 776 21.87 -36.71 23.29
CA PHE A 776 21.53 -38.13 23.18
C PHE A 776 20.70 -38.57 24.38
N ILE A 777 19.61 -39.28 24.10
CA ILE A 777 18.80 -39.95 25.12
C ILE A 777 19.54 -41.24 25.50
N LYS A 778 19.55 -41.57 26.79
CA LYS A 778 20.15 -42.82 27.26
C LYS A 778 19.29 -44.02 26.86
N ASP A 779 19.87 -45.22 26.90
CA ASP A 779 19.14 -46.46 26.61
C ASP A 779 17.93 -46.59 27.56
N ILE A 780 16.74 -46.75 26.96
CA ILE A 780 15.48 -47.00 27.67
C ILE A 780 15.09 -48.45 27.43
N VAL A 781 14.89 -49.20 28.51
CA VAL A 781 14.47 -50.60 28.44
C VAL A 781 12.96 -50.65 28.20
N PHE A 782 12.55 -50.98 26.98
CA PHE A 782 11.15 -51.10 26.61
C PHE A 782 10.62 -52.52 26.87
N ASN A 783 9.52 -52.66 27.61
CA ASN A 783 8.85 -53.95 27.82
C ASN A 783 7.62 -54.09 26.90
N PRO A 784 7.74 -54.76 25.73
CA PRO A 784 6.66 -54.85 24.75
C PRO A 784 5.42 -55.59 25.25
N THR A 785 5.60 -56.50 26.21
CA THR A 785 4.52 -57.31 26.79
C THR A 785 3.50 -56.47 27.55
N VAL A 786 3.91 -55.35 28.15
CA VAL A 786 3.03 -54.43 28.91
C VAL A 786 2.00 -53.77 27.99
N TYR A 787 2.37 -53.50 26.74
CA TYR A 787 1.53 -52.86 25.73
C TYR A 787 0.86 -53.85 24.77
N GLY A 788 0.95 -55.16 25.06
CA GLY A 788 0.38 -56.21 24.21
C GLY A 788 1.04 -56.35 22.84
N ILE A 789 2.29 -55.88 22.68
CA ILE A 789 3.03 -55.93 21.42
C ILE A 789 3.69 -57.31 21.28
N PRO A 790 3.34 -58.13 20.27
CA PRO A 790 3.98 -59.42 20.04
C PRO A 790 5.47 -59.24 19.66
N PRO A 791 6.38 -60.14 20.10
CA PRO A 791 7.80 -60.02 19.78
C PRO A 791 8.11 -59.96 18.28
N SER A 792 7.30 -60.62 17.46
CA SER A 792 7.42 -60.62 15.99
C SER A 792 7.17 -59.25 15.35
N SER A 793 6.47 -58.34 16.03
CA SER A 793 6.12 -57.02 15.51
C SER A 793 7.10 -55.92 15.91
N LEU A 794 7.96 -56.16 16.90
CA LEU A 794 8.89 -55.14 17.43
C LEU A 794 9.87 -54.61 16.39
N ALA A 795 10.42 -55.49 15.56
CA ALA A 795 11.39 -55.11 14.53
C ALA A 795 10.79 -54.19 13.44
N SER A 796 9.46 -54.11 13.36
CA SER A 796 8.73 -53.28 12.39
C SER A 796 8.13 -52.00 12.98
N ILE A 797 8.26 -51.75 14.29
CA ILE A 797 7.73 -50.55 14.94
C ILE A 797 8.85 -49.52 15.08
N ASP A 798 8.53 -48.26 14.78
CA ASP A 798 9.47 -47.16 14.95
C ASP A 798 9.86 -47.00 16.45
N PRO A 799 11.16 -46.96 16.80
CA PRO A 799 11.60 -46.76 18.18
C PRO A 799 11.00 -45.53 18.87
N ILE A 800 10.71 -44.43 18.13
CA ILE A 800 10.08 -43.23 18.70
C ILE A 800 8.65 -43.53 19.15
N GLN A 801 7.91 -44.37 18.41
CA GLN A 801 6.56 -44.78 18.81
C GLN A 801 6.59 -45.66 20.06
N LEU A 802 7.60 -46.51 20.21
CA LEU A 802 7.79 -47.32 21.43
C LEU A 802 8.18 -46.43 22.63
N LEU A 803 9.04 -45.45 22.42
CA LEU A 803 9.44 -44.50 23.46
C LEU A 803 8.28 -43.63 23.93
N MET A 804 7.38 -43.21 23.03
CA MET A 804 6.17 -42.46 23.39
C MET A 804 5.23 -43.22 24.32
N LEU A 805 5.24 -44.56 24.28
CA LEU A 805 4.44 -45.38 25.20
C LEU A 805 4.98 -45.38 26.63
N GLU A 806 6.30 -45.16 26.81
CA GLU A 806 6.96 -45.09 28.12
C GLU A 806 6.93 -43.68 28.73
N VAL A 807 6.59 -42.65 27.94
CA VAL A 807 6.47 -41.26 28.42
C VAL A 807 5.05 -41.07 28.96
N VAL A 808 4.85 -41.34 30.26
CA VAL A 808 3.55 -41.25 30.96
C VAL A 808 3.50 -40.07 31.92
#